data_AF-A0A136ISB3-F1
#
_entry.id   AF-A0A136ISB3-F1
#
_cell.length_a   1.000
_cell.length_b   1.000
_cell.length_c   1.000
_cell.angle_alpha   90.00
_cell.angle_beta   90.00
_cell.angle_gamma   90.00
#
_symmetry.space_group_name_H-M   'P 1'
#
loop_
_entity.id
_entity.type
_entity.pdbx_description
1 polymer ?
#
loop_
_entity_poly.entity_id
_entity_poly.type
_entity_poly.pdbx_seq_one_letter_code
_entity_poly.pdbx_strand_id
1 'polypeptide(L)'
;MPPRFTRHKAPKRVSRDAIADVWGPRTPYKGDWPVRVDEACDVESGAEPDRWVQSACVLCSNGCGLDIGVKDGKVVGVRGRAVDRVNKGRLGPKGLHGWQSINSPDRLTHPLVRNQETGELERATWDEVMELIVSKSNHLIETMTKHSIAFYTSGQLFLEEYYALALVGKGGLNTLHMDGNTRLCTATAAASMRESFGCDGQPGSYADLDVTDCMFLVGHNMAATQTVLWSRVLDRLAGAEPPQLVVVDPRVSDTARLATVHLAPRIGTNLALLNGLQQLLLENGWIDEQYLRDHVCGLQELRDTVRGYTPERVEEITGVPAAKLQEAARILGTAKTLVSTALQGVYQSWQATATATAINNVNLLLGQLGKPGSGILQMNGQPTAQNNREAGCDGEFPGFRNHQNAAHMAELARLWNLDPVKVPHWNEPTHVESLLSFIDAGSVGMLWVSGTNPLVSLPNLPRVRETLTKPGLFLVVQDIFLTETAAVADVVLPAAQWAEKTGCFTNVDRTVHISHKAVDPPGEARSDLDIFLNYARRMDFRDREGGPLLPWTPGDPETPEAVFRAWQRVSAGRPCDYTGMSYAKLTGSSGIQWPCNPDTSPDGTERLFTDGVFFTATDFCESYGHDLETGAPLSLDDYRALDPAGRAILKSCHYLPPLEEPDEKFPLRLATGRRTHQFHTRTKTGRSEALQAACPEPEVSVCAEDARRAGVEDGEMVLVSSRRGRVELTLRVGDIAEGQVFIPFHFGYWDAQDGRARAANELTVERWDPVSKQPAFKSGAVRIDKLPPPPAGGEGSSSSASKQQPQQQQHRRPTGAEEARRERQLELWLAQTYYAVVKLGDIYDHLLPDLLHDLEIEGGIQVLKRIAARIKEALEPIDKNNNDDDDDLGRRGAAELAEFLFFRRPERIRRSGHPDYDTLEVLQSLHVFVAHVQGGLTALGPVSGALWDERFAGAVALCDRETRRTQAWIVQQVKVRAPQTLLVPTPRQE
;
A
#
# COMPACT_ATOMS: atom_id res chain seq x y z
N MET A 1 30.77 -19.22 2.45
CA MET A 1 30.64 -20.15 3.59
C MET A 1 29.65 -21.24 3.22
N PRO A 2 29.85 -22.51 3.62
CA PRO A 2 28.83 -23.56 3.45
C PRO A 2 27.53 -23.16 4.20
N PRO A 3 26.36 -23.76 3.92
CA PRO A 3 25.11 -23.29 4.52
C PRO A 3 25.24 -23.34 6.05
N ARG A 4 25.19 -22.17 6.69
CA ARG A 4 25.25 -22.02 8.17
C ARG A 4 24.00 -22.59 8.88
N PHE A 5 23.06 -23.19 8.13
CA PHE A 5 21.75 -23.55 8.62
C PHE A 5 21.39 -24.99 8.25
N THR A 6 21.06 -25.78 9.27
CA THR A 6 20.49 -27.13 9.12
C THR A 6 19.00 -27.00 8.81
N ARG A 7 18.55 -27.59 7.69
CA ARG A 7 17.13 -27.60 7.29
C ARG A 7 16.38 -28.70 8.04
N HIS A 8 15.13 -28.45 8.40
CA HIS A 8 14.26 -29.45 9.03
C HIS A 8 13.76 -30.45 8.02
N LYS A 9 13.81 -31.74 8.38
CA LYS A 9 13.36 -32.85 7.53
C LYS A 9 11.87 -32.75 7.22
N ALA A 10 11.43 -33.29 6.08
CA ALA A 10 10.00 -33.43 5.78
C ALA A 10 9.23 -34.17 6.91
N PRO A 11 7.98 -33.79 7.23
CA PRO A 11 7.18 -34.47 8.25
C PRO A 11 6.97 -35.96 7.94
N LYS A 12 7.03 -36.81 8.97
CA LYS A 12 6.88 -38.27 8.84
C LYS A 12 5.44 -38.71 8.52
N ARG A 13 4.44 -37.97 8.99
CA ARG A 13 3.01 -38.21 8.76
C ARG A 13 2.39 -36.98 8.11
N VAL A 14 1.84 -37.14 6.90
CA VAL A 14 1.11 -36.09 6.17
C VAL A 14 -0.19 -36.67 5.61
N SER A 15 -1.28 -35.91 5.65
CA SER A 15 -2.56 -36.36 5.09
C SER A 15 -2.58 -36.35 3.56
N ARG A 16 -1.73 -35.53 2.93
CA ARG A 16 -1.59 -35.39 1.48
C ARG A 16 -0.24 -34.75 1.11
N ASP A 17 0.22 -34.96 -0.11
CA ASP A 17 1.36 -34.23 -0.66
C ASP A 17 0.91 -32.84 -1.14
N ALA A 18 0.99 -31.85 -0.26
CA ALA A 18 0.60 -30.48 -0.56
C ALA A 18 1.63 -29.70 -1.39
N ILE A 19 2.80 -30.29 -1.67
CA ILE A 19 3.82 -29.70 -2.54
C ILE A 19 3.51 -30.03 -3.99
N ALA A 20 3.24 -31.31 -4.29
CA ALA A 20 2.89 -31.75 -5.64
C ALA A 20 1.45 -31.38 -6.03
N ASP A 21 0.50 -31.51 -5.10
CA ASP A 21 -0.90 -31.12 -5.29
C ASP A 21 -1.28 -30.05 -4.26
N VAL A 22 -1.08 -28.77 -4.61
CA VAL A 22 -1.29 -27.63 -3.72
C VAL A 22 -2.70 -27.60 -3.12
N TRP A 23 -3.72 -27.89 -3.92
CA TRP A 23 -5.13 -27.67 -3.56
C TRP A 23 -5.84 -28.94 -3.08
N GLY A 24 -5.23 -30.11 -3.31
CA GLY A 24 -5.76 -31.40 -2.89
C GLY A 24 -6.91 -31.88 -3.78
N PRO A 25 -7.47 -33.07 -3.47
CA PRO A 25 -8.59 -33.64 -4.21
C PRO A 25 -9.82 -32.74 -4.13
N ARG A 26 -10.59 -32.70 -5.23
CA ARG A 26 -11.85 -31.95 -5.30
C ARG A 26 -12.90 -32.57 -4.41
N THR A 27 -13.60 -31.71 -3.68
CA THR A 27 -14.77 -32.05 -2.86
C THR A 27 -15.93 -31.15 -3.31
N PRO A 28 -16.61 -31.49 -4.42
CA PRO A 28 -17.61 -30.62 -5.03
C PRO A 28 -18.61 -30.06 -4.03
N TYR A 29 -18.94 -28.78 -4.17
CA TYR A 29 -19.90 -28.10 -3.31
C TYR A 29 -21.30 -28.75 -3.38
N LYS A 30 -21.94 -28.96 -2.21
CA LYS A 30 -23.26 -29.60 -2.07
C LYS A 30 -24.15 -28.85 -1.08
N GLY A 31 -24.22 -27.53 -1.19
CA GLY A 31 -25.00 -26.65 -0.31
C GLY A 31 -24.25 -26.16 0.96
N ASP A 32 -23.19 -26.86 1.37
CA ASP A 32 -22.12 -26.34 2.24
C ASP A 32 -20.78 -26.82 1.66
N TRP A 33 -19.70 -26.11 1.98
CA TRP A 33 -18.36 -26.54 1.61
C TRP A 33 -17.91 -27.71 2.52
N PRO A 34 -17.73 -28.92 1.99
CA PRO A 34 -17.52 -30.11 2.82
C PRO A 34 -16.27 -30.02 3.69
N VAL A 35 -16.28 -30.65 4.87
CA VAL A 35 -15.10 -30.71 5.75
C VAL A 35 -14.01 -31.60 5.14
N ARG A 36 -12.75 -31.15 5.23
CA ARG A 36 -11.56 -31.96 4.94
C ARG A 36 -10.44 -31.54 5.89
N VAL A 37 -10.00 -32.43 6.77
CA VAL A 37 -8.93 -32.13 7.74
C VAL A 37 -7.58 -32.48 7.12
N ASP A 38 -6.79 -31.45 6.84
CA ASP A 38 -5.41 -31.60 6.39
C ASP A 38 -4.47 -31.56 7.61
N GLU A 39 -3.51 -32.48 7.68
CA GLU A 39 -2.53 -32.57 8.79
C GLU A 39 -1.11 -32.87 8.31
N ALA A 40 -0.13 -32.42 9.09
CA ALA A 40 1.29 -32.71 8.91
C ALA A 40 2.00 -32.75 10.28
N CYS A 41 2.56 -33.91 10.64
CA CYS A 41 3.23 -34.15 11.91
C CYS A 41 4.56 -34.90 11.73
N ASP A 42 5.57 -34.52 12.49
CA ASP A 42 6.86 -35.20 12.65
C ASP A 42 6.87 -36.07 13.91
N VAL A 43 5.93 -37.01 13.97
CA VAL A 43 5.89 -38.08 14.97
C VAL A 43 6.05 -39.42 14.27
N GLU A 44 6.56 -40.43 14.97
CA GLU A 44 6.65 -41.78 14.41
C GLU A 44 5.26 -42.33 14.06
N SER A 45 5.20 -43.21 13.06
CA SER A 45 3.93 -43.82 12.65
C SER A 45 3.27 -44.53 13.83
N GLY A 46 2.04 -44.13 14.17
CA GLY A 46 1.29 -44.65 15.32
C GLY A 46 1.50 -43.89 16.64
N ALA A 47 2.39 -42.90 16.71
CA ALA A 47 2.51 -41.99 17.84
C ALA A 47 1.66 -40.72 17.64
N GLU A 48 1.19 -40.13 18.74
CA GLU A 48 0.47 -38.85 18.74
C GLU A 48 1.27 -37.74 19.46
N PRO A 49 0.98 -36.46 19.18
CA PRO A 49 1.39 -35.35 20.04
C PRO A 49 0.79 -35.49 21.44
N ASP A 50 1.49 -34.98 22.46
CA ASP A 50 1.03 -34.99 23.86
C ASP A 50 -0.23 -34.13 24.04
N ARG A 51 -0.34 -33.06 23.25
CA ARG A 51 -1.49 -32.17 23.23
C ARG A 51 -1.62 -31.40 21.91
N TRP A 52 -2.83 -30.94 21.66
CA TRP A 52 -3.20 -30.05 20.55
C TRP A 52 -3.63 -28.69 21.08
N VAL A 53 -3.01 -27.62 20.61
CA VAL A 53 -3.24 -26.25 21.09
C VAL A 53 -3.86 -25.41 19.99
N GLN A 54 -5.02 -24.80 20.26
CA GLN A 54 -5.77 -24.02 19.27
C GLN A 54 -4.99 -22.78 18.79
N SER A 55 -5.03 -22.55 17.48
CA SER A 55 -4.53 -21.34 16.83
C SER A 55 -5.16 -21.15 15.44
N ALA A 56 -4.57 -20.28 14.62
CA ALA A 56 -4.77 -20.22 13.18
C ALA A 56 -3.44 -19.86 12.48
N CYS A 57 -3.37 -20.09 11.17
CA CYS A 57 -2.15 -19.89 10.39
C CYS A 57 -1.80 -18.39 10.25
N VAL A 58 -0.56 -18.03 10.61
CA VAL A 58 -0.02 -16.66 10.50
C VAL A 58 0.93 -16.47 9.30
N LEU A 59 0.54 -17.00 8.14
CA LEU A 59 1.28 -16.79 6.88
C LEU A 59 0.49 -15.90 5.92
N CYS A 60 -0.41 -16.42 5.08
CA CYS A 60 -1.25 -15.53 4.27
C CYS A 60 -2.47 -15.03 5.07
N SER A 61 -3.14 -14.01 4.54
CA SER A 61 -4.35 -13.40 5.12
C SER A 61 -5.61 -14.28 5.09
N ASN A 62 -5.52 -15.54 4.64
CA ASN A 62 -6.70 -16.40 4.58
C ASN A 62 -7.28 -16.59 5.99
N GLY A 63 -6.44 -16.79 7.01
CA GLY A 63 -6.86 -17.00 8.40
C GLY A 63 -7.33 -18.42 8.69
N CYS A 64 -6.61 -19.44 8.23
CA CYS A 64 -7.03 -20.84 8.41
C CYS A 64 -6.93 -21.28 9.88
N GLY A 65 -8.06 -21.66 10.49
CA GLY A 65 -8.11 -22.33 11.81
C GLY A 65 -7.31 -23.62 11.86
N LEU A 66 -6.47 -23.79 12.89
CA LEU A 66 -5.67 -25.00 13.07
C LEU A 66 -5.40 -25.32 14.55
N ASP A 67 -4.98 -26.54 14.85
CA ASP A 67 -4.36 -26.89 16.12
C ASP A 67 -2.86 -27.18 15.93
N ILE A 68 -2.04 -26.78 16.90
CA ILE A 68 -0.60 -27.00 16.99
C ILE A 68 -0.35 -28.25 17.82
N GLY A 69 0.32 -29.26 17.25
CA GLY A 69 0.71 -30.47 17.94
C GLY A 69 2.00 -30.25 18.72
N VAL A 70 1.98 -30.54 20.02
CA VAL A 70 3.14 -30.40 20.91
C VAL A 70 3.55 -31.76 21.46
N LYS A 71 4.85 -32.06 21.42
CA LYS A 71 5.44 -33.24 22.05
C LYS A 71 6.80 -32.90 22.64
N ASP A 72 7.07 -33.36 23.87
CA ASP A 72 8.34 -33.10 24.59
C ASP A 72 8.69 -31.59 24.63
N GLY A 73 7.67 -30.74 24.82
CA GLY A 73 7.82 -29.28 24.86
C GLY A 73 8.13 -28.62 23.52
N LYS A 74 8.10 -29.35 22.40
CA LYS A 74 8.36 -28.83 21.04
C LYS A 74 7.14 -28.95 20.15
N VAL A 75 7.02 -28.03 19.19
CA VAL A 75 6.03 -28.17 18.12
C VAL A 75 6.47 -29.30 17.21
N VAL A 76 5.58 -30.27 16.99
CA VAL A 76 5.83 -31.44 16.15
C VAL A 76 4.85 -31.56 14.98
N GLY A 77 3.87 -30.66 14.86
CA GLY A 77 2.94 -30.71 13.75
C GLY A 77 1.80 -29.73 13.84
N VAL A 78 0.93 -29.77 12.83
CA VAL A 78 -0.31 -29.01 12.76
C VAL A 78 -1.43 -29.86 12.14
N ARG A 79 -2.68 -29.55 12.48
CA ARG A 79 -3.87 -30.06 11.79
C ARG A 79 -4.89 -28.94 11.62
N GLY A 80 -5.61 -28.88 10.51
CA GLY A 80 -6.67 -27.90 10.35
C GLY A 80 -7.88 -28.20 11.25
N ARG A 81 -8.61 -27.17 11.67
CA ARG A 81 -9.80 -27.30 12.51
C ARG A 81 -11.05 -27.50 11.66
N ALA A 82 -11.70 -28.65 11.79
CA ALA A 82 -12.93 -28.98 11.04
C ALA A 82 -14.08 -27.98 11.28
N VAL A 83 -14.18 -27.47 12.50
CA VAL A 83 -15.24 -26.54 12.95
C VAL A 83 -15.05 -25.11 12.45
N ASP A 84 -13.89 -24.78 11.89
CA ASP A 84 -13.56 -23.42 11.51
C ASP A 84 -14.28 -22.98 10.23
N ARG A 85 -14.87 -21.78 10.26
CA ARG A 85 -15.64 -21.20 9.14
C ARG A 85 -14.79 -20.93 7.90
N VAL A 86 -13.51 -20.63 8.07
CA VAL A 86 -12.65 -20.14 7.00
C VAL A 86 -12.14 -21.30 6.16
N ASN A 87 -11.60 -22.34 6.81
CA ASN A 87 -10.92 -23.42 6.10
C ASN A 87 -11.59 -24.80 6.19
N LYS A 88 -12.56 -25.01 7.09
CA LYS A 88 -13.25 -26.30 7.27
C LYS A 88 -12.26 -27.49 7.37
N GLY A 89 -11.14 -27.27 8.07
CA GLY A 89 -10.05 -28.23 8.25
C GLY A 89 -8.92 -28.20 7.23
N ARG A 90 -9.02 -27.44 6.13
CA ARG A 90 -8.02 -27.46 5.05
C ARG A 90 -6.80 -26.59 5.35
N LEU A 91 -5.64 -27.03 4.88
CA LEU A 91 -4.39 -26.25 4.97
C LEU A 91 -3.67 -26.31 3.63
N GLY A 92 -3.07 -25.18 3.25
CA GLY A 92 -2.18 -25.11 2.09
C GLY A 92 -0.76 -25.59 2.42
N PRO A 93 0.13 -25.72 1.42
CA PRO A 93 1.51 -26.19 1.63
C PRO A 93 2.25 -25.42 2.73
N LYS A 94 2.12 -24.09 2.70
CA LYS A 94 2.73 -23.23 3.71
C LYS A 94 2.20 -23.48 5.12
N GLY A 95 0.91 -23.78 5.26
CA GLY A 95 0.32 -24.12 6.56
C GLY A 95 0.83 -25.46 7.08
N LEU A 96 0.93 -26.47 6.21
CA LEU A 96 1.35 -27.83 6.57
C LEU A 96 2.86 -27.96 6.84
N HIS A 97 3.69 -27.08 6.29
CA HIS A 97 5.15 -27.21 6.39
C HIS A 97 5.85 -26.00 7.05
N GLY A 98 5.22 -24.82 7.09
CA GLY A 98 5.85 -23.58 7.58
C GLY A 98 6.11 -23.55 9.09
N TRP A 99 5.41 -24.36 9.88
CA TRP A 99 5.59 -24.45 11.33
C TRP A 99 7.00 -24.92 11.73
N GLN A 100 7.71 -25.62 10.85
CA GLN A 100 9.04 -26.18 11.10
C GLN A 100 10.08 -25.11 11.44
N SER A 101 9.90 -23.86 11.00
CA SER A 101 10.83 -22.77 11.29
C SER A 101 10.97 -22.49 12.79
N ILE A 102 9.98 -22.85 13.60
CA ILE A 102 9.96 -22.55 15.03
C ILE A 102 11.09 -23.27 15.78
N ASN A 103 11.41 -24.49 15.37
CA ASN A 103 12.48 -25.31 15.96
C ASN A 103 13.84 -25.08 15.29
N SER A 104 13.98 -24.06 14.44
CA SER A 104 15.22 -23.81 13.71
C SER A 104 16.36 -23.44 14.68
N PRO A 105 17.56 -24.03 14.53
CA PRO A 105 18.67 -23.82 15.46
C PRO A 105 19.29 -22.42 15.38
N ASP A 106 18.93 -21.64 14.36
CA ASP A 106 19.43 -20.28 14.10
C ASP A 106 18.43 -19.18 14.49
N ARG A 107 17.42 -19.53 15.29
CA ARG A 107 16.57 -18.54 15.96
C ARG A 107 17.42 -17.60 16.80
N LEU A 108 17.04 -16.33 16.86
CA LEU A 108 17.60 -15.40 17.83
C LEU A 108 17.17 -15.83 19.24
N THR A 109 18.13 -16.03 20.15
CA THR A 109 17.85 -16.53 21.51
C THR A 109 18.28 -15.57 22.61
N HIS A 110 18.96 -14.48 22.29
CA HIS A 110 19.44 -13.48 23.25
C HIS A 110 19.57 -12.12 22.54
N PRO A 111 19.48 -11.00 23.28
CA PRO A 111 19.75 -9.67 22.73
C PRO A 111 21.17 -9.56 22.17
N LEU A 112 21.32 -8.80 21.09
CA LEU A 112 22.62 -8.48 20.49
C LEU A 112 22.80 -6.96 20.41
N VAL A 113 24.04 -6.50 20.59
CA VAL A 113 24.45 -5.10 20.40
C VAL A 113 25.65 -5.04 19.48
N ARG A 114 25.68 -4.06 18.58
CA ARG A 114 26.82 -3.82 17.71
C ARG A 114 27.94 -3.17 18.48
N ASN A 115 29.06 -3.87 18.55
CA ASN A 115 30.31 -3.31 19.02
C ASN A 115 30.84 -2.30 17.97
N GLN A 116 31.03 -1.05 18.39
CA GLN A 116 31.42 0.03 17.48
C GLN A 116 32.90 -0.05 17.06
N GLU A 117 33.74 -0.77 17.80
CA GLU A 117 35.16 -0.95 17.47
C GLU A 117 35.35 -2.09 16.46
N THR A 118 34.64 -3.21 16.63
CA THR A 118 34.77 -4.39 15.77
C THR A 118 33.76 -4.40 14.62
N GLY A 119 32.65 -3.68 14.76
CA GLY A 119 31.52 -3.71 13.84
C GLY A 119 30.67 -4.98 13.95
N GLU A 120 30.97 -5.90 14.88
CA GLU A 120 30.27 -7.17 15.05
C GLU A 120 29.10 -7.07 16.04
N LEU A 121 28.08 -7.92 15.87
CA LEU A 121 26.97 -8.07 16.82
C LEU A 121 27.37 -9.05 17.93
N GLU A 122 27.40 -8.58 19.17
CA GLU A 122 27.80 -9.35 20.35
C GLU A 122 26.62 -9.55 21.31
N ARG A 123 26.63 -10.65 22.07
CA ARG A 123 25.60 -10.96 23.06
C ARG A 123 25.57 -9.89 24.15
N ALA A 124 24.36 -9.46 24.50
CA ALA A 124 24.08 -8.59 25.63
C ALA A 124 22.89 -9.11 26.45
N THR A 125 22.71 -8.58 27.65
CA THR A 125 21.54 -8.86 28.50
C THR A 125 20.36 -7.94 28.13
N TRP A 126 19.15 -8.37 28.48
CA TRP A 126 17.95 -7.54 28.27
C TRP A 126 18.02 -6.17 28.97
N ASP A 127 18.63 -6.10 30.15
CA ASP A 127 18.73 -4.84 30.89
C ASP A 127 19.71 -3.88 30.24
N GLU A 128 20.90 -4.34 29.84
CA GLU A 128 21.90 -3.52 29.11
C GLU A 128 21.32 -2.96 27.82
N VAL A 129 20.64 -3.81 27.03
CA VAL A 129 20.08 -3.39 25.75
C VAL A 129 18.93 -2.41 25.92
N MET A 130 18.01 -2.67 26.86
CA MET A 130 16.90 -1.77 27.11
C MET A 130 17.34 -0.43 27.71
N GLU A 131 18.36 -0.44 28.58
CA GLU A 131 18.98 0.78 29.10
C GLU A 131 19.63 1.58 27.97
N LEU A 132 20.32 0.93 27.03
CA LEU A 132 20.88 1.57 25.84
C LEU A 132 19.78 2.20 24.98
N ILE A 133 18.71 1.46 24.66
CA ILE A 133 17.59 1.97 23.85
C ILE A 133 16.94 3.19 24.53
N VAL A 134 16.68 3.12 25.83
CA VAL A 134 16.05 4.20 26.61
C VAL A 134 16.98 5.41 26.72
N SER A 135 18.27 5.19 26.96
CA SER A 135 19.28 6.25 27.00
C SER A 135 19.36 6.98 25.66
N LYS A 136 19.41 6.24 24.54
CA LYS A 136 19.40 6.81 23.18
C LYS A 136 18.09 7.55 22.87
N SER A 137 16.95 6.98 23.27
CA SER A 137 15.64 7.63 23.12
C SER A 137 15.61 8.97 23.86
N ASN A 138 16.01 9.00 25.14
CA ASN A 138 16.03 10.22 25.94
C ASN A 138 17.01 11.25 25.40
N HIS A 139 18.22 10.82 24.99
CA HIS A 139 19.19 11.71 24.38
C HIS A 139 18.65 12.38 23.10
N LEU A 140 17.99 11.62 22.23
CA LEU A 140 17.36 12.15 21.02
C LEU A 140 16.20 13.08 21.34
N ILE A 141 15.39 12.77 22.35
CA ILE A 141 14.30 13.66 22.80
C ILE A 141 14.85 14.98 23.32
N GLU A 142 15.95 14.96 24.08
CA GLU A 142 16.59 16.14 24.66
C GLU A 142 17.31 17.01 23.63
N THR A 143 18.00 16.39 22.67
CA THR A 143 18.84 17.10 21.68
C THR A 143 18.11 17.44 20.40
N MET A 144 17.09 16.67 20.04
CA MET A 144 16.26 16.86 18.87
C MET A 144 14.82 17.12 19.29
N THR A 145 13.96 16.10 19.26
CA THR A 145 12.59 16.07 19.81
C THR A 145 12.09 14.61 19.82
N LYS A 146 10.88 14.34 20.32
CA LYS A 146 10.22 13.02 20.15
C LYS A 146 9.96 12.63 18.69
N HIS A 147 9.94 13.60 17.76
CA HIS A 147 9.78 13.36 16.32
C HIS A 147 11.04 12.79 15.65
N SER A 148 12.14 12.67 16.39
CA SER A 148 13.35 11.98 15.92
C SER A 148 13.31 10.45 16.07
N ILE A 149 12.24 9.90 16.66
CA ILE A 149 12.05 8.47 16.89
C ILE A 149 10.90 7.96 16.01
N ALA A 150 11.18 6.92 15.23
CA ALA A 150 10.22 6.30 14.31
C ALA A 150 10.10 4.78 14.52
N PHE A 151 8.93 4.23 14.17
CA PHE A 151 8.65 2.79 14.20
C PHE A 151 8.25 2.31 12.80
N TYR A 152 8.86 1.21 12.36
CA TYR A 152 8.48 0.51 11.14
C TYR A 152 8.13 -0.95 11.43
N THR A 153 6.83 -1.24 11.47
CA THR A 153 6.29 -2.54 11.92
C THR A 153 5.87 -3.43 10.75
N SER A 154 5.09 -4.48 11.05
CA SER A 154 4.62 -5.46 10.08
C SER A 154 3.11 -5.67 10.14
N GLY A 155 2.57 -6.48 9.21
CA GLY A 155 1.24 -7.07 9.29
C GLY A 155 1.23 -8.49 9.87
N GLN A 156 2.17 -8.83 10.76
CA GLN A 156 2.41 -10.18 11.29
C GLN A 156 2.41 -10.29 12.83
N LEU A 157 2.17 -9.21 13.58
CA LEU A 157 2.01 -9.22 15.05
C LEU A 157 0.55 -9.52 15.45
N PHE A 158 0.31 -9.78 16.73
CA PHE A 158 -1.04 -9.92 17.26
C PHE A 158 -1.66 -8.57 17.63
N LEU A 159 -2.99 -8.55 17.75
CA LEU A 159 -3.80 -7.38 18.08
C LEU A 159 -3.29 -6.65 19.33
N GLU A 160 -2.99 -7.40 20.39
CA GLU A 160 -2.53 -6.88 21.67
C GLU A 160 -1.20 -6.15 21.53
N GLU A 161 -0.32 -6.67 20.66
CA GLU A 161 1.00 -6.12 20.38
C GLU A 161 0.89 -4.80 19.60
N TYR A 162 0.00 -4.74 18.60
CA TYR A 162 -0.27 -3.49 17.90
C TYR A 162 -0.92 -2.45 18.80
N TYR A 163 -1.89 -2.83 19.64
CA TYR A 163 -2.53 -1.86 20.52
C TYR A 163 -1.55 -1.28 21.55
N ALA A 164 -0.66 -2.11 22.10
CA ALA A 164 0.45 -1.64 22.94
C ALA A 164 1.40 -0.71 22.17
N LEU A 165 1.77 -1.05 20.93
CA LEU A 165 2.62 -0.21 20.09
C LEU A 165 1.97 1.14 19.75
N ALA A 166 0.66 1.17 19.48
CA ALA A 166 -0.09 2.41 19.27
C ALA A 166 -0.03 3.33 20.49
N LEU A 167 -0.17 2.76 21.70
CA LEU A 167 0.01 3.51 22.96
C LEU A 167 1.45 3.99 23.15
N VAL A 168 2.46 3.18 22.84
CA VAL A 168 3.88 3.57 22.92
C VAL A 168 4.17 4.76 22.02
N GLY A 169 3.84 4.68 20.73
CA GLY A 169 4.17 5.73 19.77
C GLY A 169 3.25 6.95 19.86
N LYS A 170 1.93 6.75 19.76
CA LYS A 170 0.96 7.88 19.70
C LYS A 170 0.60 8.42 21.07
N GLY A 171 0.46 7.54 22.06
CA GLY A 171 0.11 7.94 23.43
C GLY A 171 1.31 8.42 24.26
N GLY A 172 2.44 7.72 24.20
CA GLY A 172 3.63 7.99 25.00
C GLY A 172 4.60 8.96 24.34
N LEU A 173 5.01 8.65 23.11
CA LEU A 173 5.92 9.49 22.33
C LEU A 173 5.22 10.63 21.59
N ASN A 174 3.89 10.61 21.48
CA ASN A 174 3.10 11.64 20.79
C ASN A 174 3.62 11.91 19.37
N THR A 175 4.01 10.85 18.66
CA THR A 175 4.58 10.92 17.30
C THR A 175 3.62 10.35 16.25
N LEU A 176 3.71 10.88 15.03
CA LEU A 176 3.07 10.35 13.83
C LEU A 176 3.98 9.40 13.04
N HIS A 177 5.25 9.24 13.45
CA HIS A 177 6.28 8.49 12.73
C HIS A 177 6.17 6.98 12.99
N MET A 178 5.02 6.42 12.62
CA MET A 178 4.71 5.01 12.71
C MET A 178 4.11 4.56 11.39
N ASP A 179 4.75 3.58 10.75
CA ASP A 179 4.19 2.90 9.59
C ASP A 179 4.56 1.41 9.66
N GLY A 180 4.08 0.63 8.71
CA GLY A 180 4.46 -0.77 8.61
C GLY A 180 4.52 -1.27 7.19
N ASN A 181 5.03 -2.50 7.02
CA ASN A 181 5.04 -3.15 5.71
C ASN A 181 3.62 -3.43 5.15
N THR A 182 2.57 -3.19 5.93
CA THR A 182 1.18 -3.08 5.49
C THR A 182 1.01 -1.95 4.48
N ARG A 183 1.81 -0.87 4.55
CA ARG A 183 1.95 0.14 3.49
C ARG A 183 2.30 -0.47 2.14
N LEU A 184 3.21 -1.46 2.14
CA LEU A 184 3.69 -2.12 0.93
C LEU A 184 2.68 -3.11 0.34
N CYS A 185 1.59 -3.39 1.05
CA CYS A 185 0.73 -4.54 0.74
C CYS A 185 -0.77 -4.19 0.69
N THR A 186 -1.30 -3.56 1.73
CA THR A 186 -2.75 -3.45 1.97
C THR A 186 -3.24 -2.02 2.16
N ALA A 187 -2.38 -1.02 2.10
CA ALA A 187 -2.79 0.39 2.24
C ALA A 187 -3.79 0.81 1.16
N THR A 188 -3.62 0.33 -0.08
CA THR A 188 -4.60 0.58 -1.15
C THR A 188 -5.95 -0.07 -0.88
N ALA A 189 -5.99 -1.26 -0.26
CA ALA A 189 -7.24 -1.91 0.11
C ALA A 189 -8.03 -1.03 1.10
N ALA A 190 -7.37 -0.56 2.16
CA ALA A 190 -7.97 0.33 3.16
C ALA A 190 -8.40 1.68 2.55
N ALA A 191 -7.53 2.31 1.76
CA ALA A 191 -7.84 3.55 1.07
C ALA A 191 -9.10 3.40 0.20
N SER A 192 -9.16 2.38 -0.65
CA SER A 192 -10.35 2.17 -1.52
C SER A 192 -11.65 1.97 -0.74
N MET A 193 -11.59 1.34 0.44
CA MET A 193 -12.75 1.16 1.30
C MET A 193 -13.20 2.48 1.92
N ARG A 194 -12.26 3.32 2.38
CA ARG A 194 -12.57 4.68 2.83
C ARG A 194 -13.14 5.56 1.72
N GLU A 195 -12.56 5.49 0.52
CA GLU A 195 -13.00 6.29 -0.62
C GLU A 195 -14.41 5.91 -1.10
N SER A 196 -14.81 4.64 -1.01
CA SER A 196 -16.13 4.15 -1.44
C SER A 196 -17.19 4.08 -0.34
N PHE A 197 -16.80 3.74 0.88
CA PHE A 197 -17.72 3.38 1.98
C PHE A 197 -17.48 4.19 3.26
N GLY A 198 -16.52 5.12 3.26
CA GLY A 198 -16.21 6.02 4.38
C GLY A 198 -15.31 5.42 5.46
N CYS A 199 -15.10 4.10 5.46
CA CYS A 199 -14.28 3.40 6.45
C CYS A 199 -13.73 2.08 5.88
N ASP A 200 -12.57 1.62 6.37
CA ASP A 200 -12.11 0.25 6.16
C ASP A 200 -13.08 -0.76 6.79
N GLY A 201 -13.09 -1.96 6.22
CA GLY A 201 -14.05 -3.01 6.54
C GLY A 201 -14.54 -3.65 5.26
N GLN A 202 -14.05 -4.86 5.00
CA GLN A 202 -14.46 -5.63 3.84
C GLN A 202 -15.98 -5.86 3.90
N PRO A 203 -16.78 -5.54 2.87
CA PRO A 203 -18.23 -5.74 2.93
C PRO A 203 -18.66 -7.20 2.74
N GLY A 204 -17.90 -7.95 1.94
CA GLY A 204 -18.21 -9.34 1.60
C GLY A 204 -17.84 -10.34 2.70
N SER A 205 -18.18 -11.59 2.43
CA SER A 205 -17.80 -12.77 3.20
C SER A 205 -17.21 -13.85 2.29
N TYR A 206 -16.33 -14.69 2.83
CA TYR A 206 -15.95 -15.93 2.15
C TYR A 206 -17.13 -16.86 1.85
N ALA A 207 -18.22 -16.78 2.61
CA ALA A 207 -19.45 -17.51 2.31
C ALA A 207 -20.13 -17.06 1.01
N ASP A 208 -19.85 -15.86 0.50
CA ASP A 208 -20.40 -15.40 -0.78
C ASP A 208 -19.84 -16.17 -1.98
N LEU A 209 -18.60 -16.66 -1.87
CA LEU A 209 -17.99 -17.48 -2.92
C LEU A 209 -18.71 -18.82 -3.11
N ASP A 210 -19.44 -19.30 -2.10
CA ASP A 210 -20.16 -20.56 -2.17
C ASP A 210 -21.46 -20.47 -2.98
N VAL A 211 -22.03 -19.27 -3.10
CA VAL A 211 -23.38 -19.09 -3.65
C VAL A 211 -23.43 -18.10 -4.80
N THR A 212 -22.31 -17.46 -5.15
CA THR A 212 -22.30 -16.49 -6.25
C THR A 212 -22.46 -17.13 -7.63
N ASP A 213 -23.10 -16.41 -8.56
CA ASP A 213 -23.17 -16.70 -9.99
C ASP A 213 -21.93 -16.22 -10.76
N CYS A 214 -21.24 -15.19 -10.26
CA CYS A 214 -20.05 -14.63 -10.91
C CYS A 214 -18.97 -14.24 -9.90
N MET A 215 -17.72 -14.53 -10.26
CA MET A 215 -16.53 -14.11 -9.55
C MET A 215 -15.67 -13.22 -10.45
N PHE A 216 -15.35 -12.01 -9.99
CA PHE A 216 -14.50 -11.04 -10.68
C PHE A 216 -13.18 -10.85 -9.93
N LEU A 217 -12.09 -11.38 -10.49
CA LEU A 217 -10.78 -11.43 -9.84
C LEU A 217 -9.82 -10.48 -10.56
N VAL A 218 -9.49 -9.36 -9.94
CA VAL A 218 -8.68 -8.31 -10.57
C VAL A 218 -7.30 -8.22 -9.92
N GLY A 219 -6.24 -8.49 -10.68
CA GLY A 219 -4.87 -8.52 -10.16
C GLY A 219 -4.69 -9.53 -9.02
N HIS A 220 -5.49 -10.60 -9.01
CA HIS A 220 -5.54 -11.58 -7.92
C HIS A 220 -5.34 -13.01 -8.46
N ASN A 221 -4.08 -13.46 -8.46
CA ASN A 221 -3.75 -14.87 -8.66
C ASN A 221 -4.02 -15.69 -7.38
N MET A 222 -5.31 -15.89 -7.09
CA MET A 222 -5.79 -16.55 -5.88
C MET A 222 -5.17 -17.95 -5.69
N ALA A 223 -4.94 -18.67 -6.79
CA ALA A 223 -4.33 -19.99 -6.80
C ALA A 223 -2.96 -20.04 -6.09
N ALA A 224 -2.13 -19.00 -6.26
CA ALA A 224 -0.81 -18.91 -5.63
C ALA A 224 -0.81 -18.16 -4.30
N THR A 225 -1.71 -17.18 -4.12
CA THR A 225 -1.71 -16.28 -2.96
C THR A 225 -2.63 -16.73 -1.82
N GLN A 226 -3.74 -17.41 -2.14
CA GLN A 226 -4.79 -17.84 -1.21
C GLN A 226 -5.21 -19.29 -1.47
N THR A 227 -4.25 -20.20 -1.40
CA THR A 227 -4.41 -21.62 -1.79
C THR A 227 -5.65 -22.34 -1.20
N VAL A 228 -6.05 -22.01 0.04
CA VAL A 228 -7.23 -22.63 0.66
C VAL A 228 -8.52 -22.01 0.12
N LEU A 229 -8.58 -20.68 -0.03
CA LEU A 229 -9.71 -20.01 -0.68
C LEU A 229 -9.87 -20.48 -2.14
N TRP A 230 -8.78 -20.62 -2.86
CA TRP A 230 -8.81 -21.16 -4.21
C TRP A 230 -9.29 -22.62 -4.24
N SER A 231 -8.95 -23.43 -3.23
CA SER A 231 -9.50 -24.78 -3.11
C SER A 231 -11.02 -24.77 -2.95
N ARG A 232 -11.57 -23.77 -2.24
CA ARG A 232 -13.03 -23.53 -2.13
C ARG A 232 -13.63 -23.14 -3.47
N VAL A 233 -13.00 -22.23 -4.22
CA VAL A 233 -13.43 -21.84 -5.57
C VAL A 233 -13.40 -23.02 -6.53
N LEU A 234 -12.33 -23.83 -6.53
CA LEU A 234 -12.23 -25.03 -7.35
C LEU A 234 -13.34 -26.05 -7.03
N ASP A 235 -13.71 -26.21 -5.76
CA ASP A 235 -14.83 -27.07 -5.36
C ASP A 235 -16.19 -26.51 -5.78
N ARG A 236 -16.31 -25.18 -5.81
CA ARG A 236 -17.49 -24.48 -6.34
C ARG A 236 -17.62 -24.62 -7.85
N LEU A 237 -16.51 -24.55 -8.59
CA LEU A 237 -16.42 -24.78 -10.04
C LEU A 237 -16.69 -26.25 -10.42
N ALA A 238 -16.37 -27.20 -9.54
CA ALA A 238 -16.67 -28.62 -9.72
C ALA A 238 -18.11 -29.00 -9.30
N GLY A 239 -18.87 -28.06 -8.72
CA GLY A 239 -20.26 -28.24 -8.28
C GLY A 239 -21.26 -28.28 -9.43
N ALA A 240 -22.55 -28.43 -9.09
CA ALA A 240 -23.62 -28.56 -10.07
C ALA A 240 -23.91 -27.25 -10.86
N GLU A 241 -23.64 -26.10 -10.26
CA GLU A 241 -24.00 -24.78 -10.82
C GLU A 241 -22.80 -23.83 -10.83
N PRO A 242 -21.70 -24.13 -11.55
CA PRO A 242 -20.44 -23.39 -11.42
C PRO A 242 -20.59 -21.90 -11.79
N PRO A 243 -19.98 -20.97 -11.01
CA PRO A 243 -19.99 -19.55 -11.32
C PRO A 243 -19.22 -19.24 -12.60
N GLN A 244 -19.58 -18.15 -13.26
CA GLN A 244 -18.73 -17.53 -14.27
C GLN A 244 -17.50 -16.90 -13.61
N LEU A 245 -16.33 -17.05 -14.22
CA LEU A 245 -15.08 -16.56 -13.68
C LEU A 245 -14.44 -15.53 -14.64
N VAL A 246 -14.44 -14.26 -14.25
CA VAL A 246 -13.78 -13.16 -14.99
C VAL A 246 -12.47 -12.83 -14.28
N VAL A 247 -11.34 -13.00 -14.97
CA VAL A 247 -9.99 -12.79 -14.40
C VAL A 247 -9.26 -11.71 -15.16
N VAL A 248 -8.76 -10.71 -14.43
CA VAL A 248 -7.82 -9.69 -14.94
C VAL A 248 -6.44 -9.98 -14.38
N ASP A 249 -5.53 -10.45 -15.23
CA ASP A 249 -4.14 -10.78 -14.86
C ASP A 249 -3.27 -10.68 -16.13
N PRO A 250 -2.19 -9.89 -16.17
CA PRO A 250 -1.28 -9.87 -17.32
C PRO A 250 -0.66 -11.24 -17.63
N ARG A 251 -0.66 -12.17 -16.67
CA ARG A 251 -0.12 -13.53 -16.79
C ARG A 251 -1.23 -14.55 -17.03
N VAL A 252 -0.90 -15.64 -17.72
CA VAL A 252 -1.78 -16.82 -17.78
C VAL A 252 -1.51 -17.69 -16.53
N SER A 253 -1.94 -17.20 -15.37
CA SER A 253 -1.83 -17.89 -14.09
C SER A 253 -2.78 -19.10 -13.99
N ASP A 254 -2.58 -19.99 -13.01
CA ASP A 254 -3.51 -21.11 -12.74
C ASP A 254 -4.94 -20.62 -12.47
N THR A 255 -5.08 -19.41 -11.93
CA THR A 255 -6.36 -18.73 -11.78
C THR A 255 -6.95 -18.36 -13.15
N ALA A 256 -6.16 -17.71 -14.01
CA ALA A 256 -6.58 -17.27 -15.34
C ALA A 256 -6.91 -18.44 -16.29
N ARG A 257 -6.25 -19.59 -16.15
CA ARG A 257 -6.50 -20.79 -16.97
C ARG A 257 -7.91 -21.35 -16.82
N LEU A 258 -8.57 -21.11 -15.70
CA LEU A 258 -9.95 -21.54 -15.45
C LEU A 258 -10.98 -20.44 -15.71
N ALA A 259 -10.55 -19.26 -16.13
CA ALA A 259 -11.45 -18.14 -16.37
C ALA A 259 -12.39 -18.43 -17.54
N THR A 260 -13.66 -18.07 -17.37
CA THR A 260 -14.59 -17.91 -18.50
C THR A 260 -14.07 -16.83 -19.44
N VAL A 261 -13.61 -15.70 -18.88
CA VAL A 261 -12.95 -14.63 -19.63
C VAL A 261 -11.68 -14.20 -18.90
N HIS A 262 -10.56 -14.29 -19.60
CA HIS A 262 -9.27 -13.77 -19.16
C HIS A 262 -8.92 -12.49 -19.92
N LEU A 263 -8.83 -11.38 -19.18
CA LEU A 263 -8.34 -10.08 -19.64
C LEU A 263 -6.88 -9.94 -19.20
N ALA A 264 -5.96 -9.79 -20.16
CA ALA A 264 -4.52 -9.69 -19.93
C ALA A 264 -4.01 -8.28 -20.30
N PRO A 265 -4.28 -7.25 -19.47
CA PRO A 265 -3.84 -5.89 -19.77
C PRO A 265 -2.31 -5.78 -19.67
N ARG A 266 -1.75 -4.81 -20.41
CA ARG A 266 -0.39 -4.32 -20.17
C ARG A 266 -0.26 -3.86 -18.71
N ILE A 267 0.82 -4.23 -18.04
CA ILE A 267 1.14 -3.80 -16.67
C ILE A 267 1.05 -2.27 -16.58
N GLY A 268 0.35 -1.78 -15.55
CA GLY A 268 0.13 -0.36 -15.32
C GLY A 268 -1.17 0.20 -15.90
N THR A 269 -1.92 -0.56 -16.70
CA THR A 269 -3.11 -0.05 -17.44
C THR A 269 -4.47 -0.43 -16.85
N ASN A 270 -4.50 -0.93 -15.60
CA ASN A 270 -5.71 -1.47 -14.96
C ASN A 270 -6.87 -0.46 -14.93
N LEU A 271 -6.61 0.81 -14.61
CA LEU A 271 -7.66 1.84 -14.52
C LEU A 271 -8.34 2.09 -15.88
N ALA A 272 -7.59 2.09 -16.98
CA ALA A 272 -8.17 2.23 -18.32
C ALA A 272 -9.12 1.06 -18.63
N LEU A 273 -8.73 -0.16 -18.28
CA LEU A 273 -9.56 -1.35 -18.44
C LEU A 273 -10.87 -1.23 -17.64
N LEU A 274 -10.78 -0.87 -16.36
CA LEU A 274 -11.95 -0.76 -15.48
C LEU A 274 -12.85 0.43 -15.85
N ASN A 275 -12.30 1.54 -16.35
CA ASN A 275 -13.11 2.63 -16.90
C ASN A 275 -13.88 2.16 -18.14
N GLY A 276 -13.27 1.35 -19.01
CA GLY A 276 -13.95 0.69 -20.12
C GLY A 276 -15.08 -0.23 -19.71
N LEU A 277 -14.87 -1.08 -18.69
CA LEU A 277 -15.92 -1.95 -18.17
C LEU A 277 -17.09 -1.14 -17.59
N GLN A 278 -16.82 -0.13 -16.76
CA GLN A 278 -17.86 0.74 -16.19
C GLN A 278 -18.64 1.49 -17.29
N GLN A 279 -17.95 1.99 -18.32
CA GLN A 279 -18.59 2.62 -19.48
C GLN A 279 -19.56 1.67 -20.17
N LEU A 280 -19.14 0.42 -20.43
CA LEU A 280 -19.99 -0.57 -21.07
C LEU A 280 -21.20 -0.95 -20.21
N LEU A 281 -21.05 -1.06 -18.88
CA LEU A 281 -22.18 -1.29 -17.98
C LEU A 281 -23.22 -0.15 -18.07
N LEU A 282 -22.73 1.11 -18.07
CA LEU A 282 -23.57 2.31 -18.16
C LEU A 282 -24.26 2.44 -19.52
N GLU A 283 -23.54 2.20 -20.61
CA GLU A 283 -24.04 2.33 -21.99
C GLU A 283 -25.09 1.27 -22.33
N ASN A 284 -24.93 0.04 -21.84
CA ASN A 284 -25.88 -1.04 -22.07
C ASN A 284 -27.06 -1.06 -21.09
N GLY A 285 -27.10 -0.14 -20.11
CA GLY A 285 -28.17 -0.08 -19.11
C GLY A 285 -28.19 -1.29 -18.16
N TRP A 286 -27.05 -1.94 -17.94
CA TRP A 286 -26.92 -3.09 -17.03
C TRP A 286 -26.73 -2.71 -15.55
N ILE A 287 -27.04 -1.45 -15.21
CA ILE A 287 -26.89 -0.91 -13.86
C ILE A 287 -28.19 -1.05 -13.06
N ASP A 288 -28.08 -1.15 -11.74
CA ASP A 288 -29.23 -1.09 -10.83
C ASP A 288 -29.56 0.38 -10.52
N GLU A 289 -30.42 0.97 -11.35
CA GLU A 289 -30.78 2.38 -11.20
C GLU A 289 -31.51 2.69 -9.89
N GLN A 290 -32.30 1.76 -9.36
CA GLN A 290 -33.01 1.99 -8.10
C GLN A 290 -32.02 2.02 -6.95
N TYR A 291 -31.13 1.03 -6.87
CA TYR A 291 -30.08 1.00 -5.86
C TYR A 291 -29.19 2.24 -5.92
N LEU A 292 -28.80 2.66 -7.14
CA LEU A 292 -27.96 3.84 -7.33
C LEU A 292 -28.65 5.13 -6.86
N ARG A 293 -29.95 5.29 -7.08
CA ARG A 293 -30.71 6.46 -6.60
C ARG A 293 -30.78 6.50 -5.08
N ASP A 294 -31.01 5.36 -4.46
CA ASP A 294 -31.31 5.28 -3.03
C ASP A 294 -30.04 5.26 -2.16
N HIS A 295 -28.98 4.61 -2.64
CA HIS A 295 -27.84 4.22 -1.79
C HIS A 295 -26.49 4.76 -2.26
N VAL A 296 -26.42 5.52 -3.35
CA VAL A 296 -25.14 5.92 -3.98
C VAL A 296 -25.13 7.40 -4.39
N CYS A 297 -23.98 8.06 -4.26
CA CYS A 297 -23.69 9.37 -4.85
C CYS A 297 -22.50 9.31 -5.83
N GLY A 298 -22.28 10.37 -6.62
CA GLY A 298 -21.15 10.46 -7.57
C GLY A 298 -21.39 9.87 -8.97
N LEU A 299 -22.60 9.39 -9.29
CA LEU A 299 -22.89 8.75 -10.57
C LEU A 299 -22.62 9.65 -11.80
N GLN A 300 -22.95 10.94 -11.71
CA GLN A 300 -22.76 11.87 -12.83
C GLN A 300 -21.27 12.09 -13.14
N GLU A 301 -20.44 12.29 -12.11
CA GLU A 301 -19.00 12.45 -12.26
C GLU A 301 -18.35 11.19 -12.85
N LEU A 302 -18.80 10.00 -12.42
CA LEU A 302 -18.37 8.74 -13.01
C LEU A 302 -18.72 8.68 -14.50
N ARG A 303 -19.98 8.97 -14.88
CA ARG A 303 -20.43 8.98 -16.29
C ARG A 303 -19.57 9.89 -17.14
N ASP A 304 -19.27 11.09 -16.65
CA ASP A 304 -18.48 12.06 -17.39
C ASP A 304 -17.02 11.62 -17.55
N THR A 305 -16.47 10.97 -16.52
CA THR A 305 -15.12 10.41 -16.56
C THR A 305 -15.01 9.25 -17.56
N VAL A 306 -15.93 8.29 -17.50
CA VAL A 306 -15.79 7.03 -18.25
C VAL A 306 -16.28 7.09 -19.70
N ARG A 307 -17.07 8.11 -20.08
CA ARG A 307 -17.62 8.29 -21.44
C ARG A 307 -16.56 8.19 -22.54
N GLY A 308 -15.34 8.64 -22.27
CA GLY A 308 -14.25 8.64 -23.23
C GLY A 308 -13.52 7.29 -23.41
N TYR A 309 -13.89 6.24 -22.67
CA TYR A 309 -13.24 4.92 -22.67
C TYR A 309 -14.02 3.91 -23.51
N THR A 310 -14.09 4.14 -24.81
CA THR A 310 -14.68 3.17 -25.75
C THR A 310 -13.84 1.89 -25.82
N PRO A 311 -14.41 0.75 -26.25
CA PRO A 311 -13.66 -0.51 -26.37
C PRO A 311 -12.36 -0.38 -27.18
N GLU A 312 -12.37 0.39 -28.27
CA GLU A 312 -11.21 0.59 -29.15
C GLU A 312 -10.10 1.36 -28.44
N ARG A 313 -10.46 2.43 -27.70
CA ARG A 313 -9.48 3.20 -26.91
C ARG A 313 -8.90 2.36 -25.78
N VAL A 314 -9.73 1.55 -25.14
CA VAL A 314 -9.28 0.65 -24.06
C VAL A 314 -8.33 -0.40 -24.62
N GLU A 315 -8.62 -0.96 -25.80
CA GLU A 315 -7.73 -1.89 -26.50
C GLU A 315 -6.39 -1.24 -26.85
N GLU A 316 -6.40 -0.01 -27.37
CA GLU A 316 -5.18 0.75 -27.68
C GLU A 316 -4.27 0.89 -26.45
N ILE A 317 -4.84 1.30 -25.31
CA ILE A 317 -4.10 1.53 -24.07
C ILE A 317 -3.63 0.21 -23.45
N THR A 318 -4.56 -0.73 -23.27
CA THR A 318 -4.37 -1.93 -22.44
C THR A 318 -3.84 -3.13 -23.21
N GLY A 319 -3.99 -3.16 -24.54
CA GLY A 319 -3.75 -4.34 -25.35
C GLY A 319 -4.80 -5.45 -25.18
N VAL A 320 -5.86 -5.24 -24.40
CA VAL A 320 -6.96 -6.20 -24.26
C VAL A 320 -7.91 -6.06 -25.45
N PRO A 321 -8.19 -7.13 -26.21
CA PRO A 321 -9.10 -7.06 -27.34
C PRO A 321 -10.49 -6.54 -26.95
N ALA A 322 -11.04 -5.60 -27.72
CA ALA A 322 -12.35 -4.99 -27.48
C ALA A 322 -13.46 -6.05 -27.30
N ALA A 323 -13.44 -7.12 -28.09
CA ALA A 323 -14.40 -8.21 -27.99
C ALA A 323 -14.37 -8.93 -26.62
N LYS A 324 -13.18 -9.12 -26.02
CA LYS A 324 -13.05 -9.72 -24.68
C LYS A 324 -13.54 -8.75 -23.60
N LEU A 325 -13.27 -7.45 -23.75
CA LEU A 325 -13.76 -6.42 -22.84
C LEU A 325 -15.30 -6.40 -22.83
N GLN A 326 -15.92 -6.42 -24.01
CA GLN A 326 -17.38 -6.46 -24.18
C GLN A 326 -17.98 -7.72 -23.58
N GLU A 327 -17.37 -8.89 -23.81
CA GLU A 327 -17.84 -10.14 -23.22
C GLU A 327 -17.74 -10.16 -21.69
N ALA A 328 -16.64 -9.64 -21.13
CA ALA A 328 -16.51 -9.48 -19.68
C ALA A 328 -17.59 -8.54 -19.12
N ALA A 329 -17.82 -7.37 -19.76
CA ALA A 329 -18.87 -6.44 -19.34
C ALA A 329 -20.26 -7.09 -19.38
N ARG A 330 -20.55 -7.90 -20.41
CA ARG A 330 -21.80 -8.65 -20.54
C ARG A 330 -21.98 -9.65 -19.41
N ILE A 331 -20.94 -10.44 -19.10
CA ILE A 331 -21.00 -11.41 -17.99
C ILE A 331 -21.25 -10.68 -16.67
N LEU A 332 -20.50 -9.62 -16.39
CA LEU A 332 -20.65 -8.86 -15.14
C LEU A 332 -22.02 -8.19 -15.04
N GLY A 333 -22.47 -7.51 -16.10
CA GLY A 333 -23.73 -6.76 -16.12
C GLY A 333 -24.99 -7.63 -16.11
N THR A 334 -24.88 -8.92 -16.43
CA THR A 334 -26.02 -9.86 -16.42
C THR A 334 -25.98 -10.87 -15.29
N ALA A 335 -24.94 -10.86 -14.44
CA ALA A 335 -24.84 -11.72 -13.28
C ALA A 335 -25.85 -11.33 -12.19
N LYS A 336 -26.55 -12.32 -11.60
CA LYS A 336 -27.53 -12.04 -10.53
C LYS A 336 -26.86 -11.74 -9.19
N THR A 337 -25.68 -12.33 -8.95
CA THR A 337 -24.83 -12.04 -7.80
C THR A 337 -23.37 -11.95 -8.24
N LEU A 338 -22.57 -11.16 -7.53
CA LEU A 338 -21.18 -10.88 -7.90
C LEU A 338 -20.28 -10.80 -6.67
N VAL A 339 -19.24 -11.63 -6.64
CA VAL A 339 -18.12 -11.47 -5.71
C VAL A 339 -16.91 -10.92 -6.46
N SER A 340 -16.46 -9.74 -6.05
CA SER A 340 -15.25 -9.13 -6.58
C SER A 340 -14.09 -9.25 -5.60
N THR A 341 -12.91 -9.60 -6.11
CA THR A 341 -11.69 -9.66 -5.31
C THR A 341 -10.54 -8.95 -6.01
N ALA A 342 -9.68 -8.31 -5.22
CA ALA A 342 -8.45 -7.69 -5.72
C ALA A 342 -7.27 -7.99 -4.80
N LEU A 343 -6.05 -7.95 -5.34
CA LEU A 343 -4.82 -8.11 -4.57
C LEU A 343 -3.67 -7.31 -5.23
N GLN A 344 -2.43 -7.78 -5.12
CA GLN A 344 -1.21 -7.00 -5.39
C GLN A 344 -1.02 -6.63 -6.88
N GLY A 345 -1.72 -7.28 -7.82
CA GLY A 345 -1.74 -6.85 -9.22
C GLY A 345 -2.44 -5.50 -9.41
N VAL A 346 -3.28 -5.10 -8.45
CA VAL A 346 -3.91 -3.78 -8.36
C VAL A 346 -3.12 -2.88 -7.41
N TYR A 347 -2.92 -3.31 -6.15
CA TYR A 347 -2.42 -2.43 -5.09
C TYR A 347 -0.98 -1.95 -5.28
N GLN A 348 -0.17 -2.74 -5.97
CA GLN A 348 1.23 -2.38 -6.26
C GLN A 348 1.41 -1.96 -7.72
N SER A 349 0.34 -1.59 -8.41
CA SER A 349 0.37 -1.11 -9.78
C SER A 349 0.21 0.42 -9.84
N TRP A 350 0.40 0.99 -11.01
CA TRP A 350 0.09 2.39 -11.29
C TRP A 350 -1.40 2.73 -11.04
N GLN A 351 -1.67 3.92 -10.47
CA GLN A 351 -2.99 4.41 -10.05
C GLN A 351 -3.80 3.38 -9.23
N ALA A 352 -3.17 2.85 -8.19
CA ALA A 352 -3.65 1.71 -7.42
C ALA A 352 -4.99 2.01 -6.72
N THR A 353 -5.11 3.15 -6.02
CA THR A 353 -6.33 3.48 -5.26
C THR A 353 -7.51 3.71 -6.20
N ALA A 354 -7.32 4.48 -7.27
CA ALA A 354 -8.35 4.68 -8.27
C ALA A 354 -8.81 3.37 -8.93
N THR A 355 -7.87 2.47 -9.23
CA THR A 355 -8.18 1.14 -9.77
C THR A 355 -8.99 0.31 -8.76
N ALA A 356 -8.58 0.28 -7.49
CA ALA A 356 -9.29 -0.48 -6.46
C ALA A 356 -10.71 0.07 -6.22
N THR A 357 -10.88 1.39 -6.22
CA THR A 357 -12.20 2.03 -6.15
C THR A 357 -13.06 1.73 -7.37
N ALA A 358 -12.48 1.67 -8.58
CA ALA A 358 -13.21 1.29 -9.78
C ALA A 358 -13.76 -0.16 -9.71
N ILE A 359 -13.10 -1.07 -8.97
CA ILE A 359 -13.65 -2.41 -8.68
C ILE A 359 -14.85 -2.30 -7.75
N ASN A 360 -14.77 -1.46 -6.71
CA ASN A 360 -15.91 -1.20 -5.83
C ASN A 360 -17.09 -0.60 -6.61
N ASN A 361 -16.81 0.33 -7.53
CA ASN A 361 -17.81 0.95 -8.40
C ASN A 361 -18.56 -0.08 -9.23
N VAL A 362 -17.89 -1.12 -9.77
CA VAL A 362 -18.58 -2.18 -10.52
C VAL A 362 -19.65 -2.86 -9.66
N ASN A 363 -19.33 -3.22 -8.41
CA ASN A 363 -20.33 -3.80 -7.51
C ASN A 363 -21.44 -2.80 -7.12
N LEU A 364 -21.10 -1.53 -6.92
CA LEU A 364 -22.06 -0.46 -6.60
C LEU A 364 -23.03 -0.18 -7.76
N LEU A 365 -22.53 -0.10 -8.99
CA LEU A 365 -23.31 0.06 -10.21
C LEU A 365 -24.33 -1.06 -10.38
N LEU A 366 -24.02 -2.27 -9.91
CA LEU A 366 -24.86 -3.45 -10.03
C LEU A 366 -25.71 -3.75 -8.78
N GLY A 367 -25.62 -2.95 -7.71
CA GLY A 367 -26.30 -3.22 -6.44
C GLY A 367 -25.89 -4.56 -5.79
N GLN A 368 -24.61 -4.96 -5.94
CA GLN A 368 -24.09 -6.27 -5.53
C GLN A 368 -23.31 -6.20 -4.22
N LEU A 369 -23.99 -5.79 -3.14
CA LEU A 369 -23.49 -5.74 -1.76
C LEU A 369 -24.59 -6.14 -0.76
N GLY A 370 -24.19 -6.50 0.45
CA GLY A 370 -25.11 -6.72 1.59
C GLY A 370 -26.04 -7.94 1.46
N LYS A 371 -25.83 -8.82 0.48
CA LYS A 371 -26.68 -10.00 0.22
C LYS A 371 -25.86 -11.24 -0.11
N PRO A 372 -26.37 -12.47 0.14
CA PRO A 372 -25.65 -13.70 -0.16
C PRO A 372 -25.21 -13.78 -1.63
N GLY A 373 -23.93 -14.10 -1.84
CA GLY A 373 -23.32 -14.19 -3.17
C GLY A 373 -22.84 -12.86 -3.73
N SER A 374 -23.01 -11.76 -2.99
CA SER A 374 -22.70 -10.42 -3.46
C SER A 374 -21.84 -9.68 -2.45
N GLY A 375 -20.59 -9.40 -2.83
CA GLY A 375 -19.63 -8.80 -1.92
C GLY A 375 -18.34 -8.38 -2.59
N ILE A 376 -17.58 -7.56 -1.86
CA ILE A 376 -16.23 -7.16 -2.24
C ILE A 376 -15.27 -7.67 -1.17
N LEU A 377 -14.18 -8.28 -1.62
CA LEU A 377 -13.03 -8.65 -0.80
C LEU A 377 -11.77 -8.00 -1.39
N GLN A 378 -11.46 -6.78 -0.94
CA GLN A 378 -10.16 -6.16 -1.15
C GLN A 378 -9.14 -6.88 -0.26
N MET A 379 -8.38 -7.80 -0.86
CA MET A 379 -7.69 -8.83 -0.11
C MET A 379 -6.50 -8.31 0.69
N ASN A 380 -6.34 -8.79 1.92
CA ASN A 380 -5.07 -8.61 2.62
C ASN A 380 -4.01 -9.58 2.03
N GLY A 381 -2.71 -9.26 2.12
CA GLY A 381 -1.64 -10.23 1.78
C GLY A 381 -1.02 -10.93 2.98
N GLN A 382 -1.05 -10.26 4.14
CA GLN A 382 -0.44 -10.66 5.40
C GLN A 382 -1.50 -11.10 6.42
N PRO A 383 -1.14 -11.96 7.38
CA PRO A 383 -2.10 -12.68 8.20
C PRO A 383 -2.88 -11.78 9.15
N THR A 384 -2.24 -10.72 9.67
CA THR A 384 -2.81 -9.84 10.71
C THR A 384 -2.75 -8.37 10.29
N ALA A 385 -2.65 -8.12 8.98
CA ALA A 385 -2.68 -6.76 8.44
C ALA A 385 -3.95 -6.02 8.85
N GLN A 386 -5.08 -6.71 9.01
CA GLN A 386 -6.31 -6.09 9.48
C GLN A 386 -6.14 -5.50 10.88
N ASN A 387 -5.54 -6.22 11.84
CA ASN A 387 -5.32 -5.69 13.19
C ASN A 387 -4.36 -4.52 13.22
N ASN A 388 -3.35 -4.53 12.34
CA ASN A 388 -2.43 -3.40 12.22
C ASN A 388 -3.19 -2.10 11.85
N ARG A 389 -4.17 -2.19 10.95
CA ARG A 389 -5.03 -1.05 10.56
C ARG A 389 -6.08 -0.71 11.59
N GLU A 390 -6.72 -1.73 12.19
CA GLU A 390 -7.68 -1.54 13.28
C GLU A 390 -7.04 -0.77 14.45
N ALA A 391 -5.86 -1.21 14.90
CA ALA A 391 -5.13 -0.61 16.01
C ALA A 391 -4.36 0.67 15.63
N GLY A 392 -4.27 1.01 14.34
CA GLY A 392 -3.67 2.25 13.88
C GLY A 392 -2.13 2.28 13.89
N CYS A 393 -1.51 1.12 13.71
CA CYS A 393 -0.05 0.97 13.62
C CYS A 393 0.47 0.95 12.17
N ASP A 394 -0.42 1.03 11.18
CA ASP A 394 -0.14 1.41 9.80
C ASP A 394 -0.16 2.93 9.61
N GLY A 395 -0.01 3.69 10.70
CA GLY A 395 -0.15 5.14 10.70
C GLY A 395 -1.55 5.64 11.04
N GLU A 396 -2.64 4.91 10.74
CA GLU A 396 -4.03 5.37 10.98
C GLU A 396 -4.41 5.39 12.47
N PHE A 397 -5.61 5.83 12.87
CA PHE A 397 -5.98 5.88 14.30
C PHE A 397 -6.84 4.69 14.76
N PRO A 398 -6.62 4.20 16.01
CA PRO A 398 -7.36 3.08 16.59
C PRO A 398 -8.87 3.17 16.40
N GLY A 399 -9.50 2.07 16.00
CA GLY A 399 -10.94 1.97 15.82
C GLY A 399 -11.45 2.76 14.61
N PHE A 400 -10.62 2.90 13.58
CA PHE A 400 -10.92 3.63 12.34
C PHE A 400 -11.40 5.06 12.62
N ARG A 401 -10.64 5.80 13.43
CA ARG A 401 -10.98 7.17 13.80
C ARG A 401 -10.39 8.17 12.81
N ASN A 402 -11.22 9.09 12.34
CA ASN A 402 -10.77 10.20 11.49
C ASN A 402 -9.96 11.24 12.27
N HIS A 403 -8.69 11.43 11.89
CA HIS A 403 -7.78 12.41 12.49
C HIS A 403 -8.22 13.87 12.34
N GLN A 404 -9.02 14.18 11.31
CA GLN A 404 -9.60 15.50 11.06
C GLN A 404 -10.88 15.74 11.88
N ASN A 405 -11.45 14.69 12.49
CA ASN A 405 -12.64 14.81 13.33
C ASN A 405 -12.23 15.05 14.79
N ALA A 406 -12.44 16.27 15.27
CA ALA A 406 -12.10 16.67 16.63
C ALA A 406 -12.82 15.85 17.71
N ALA A 407 -14.05 15.40 17.45
CA ALA A 407 -14.80 14.56 18.39
C ALA A 407 -14.18 13.16 18.52
N HIS A 408 -13.76 12.55 17.39
CA HIS A 408 -13.04 11.28 17.40
C HIS A 408 -11.72 11.37 18.20
N MET A 409 -10.95 12.44 17.98
CA MET A 409 -9.66 12.60 18.65
C MET A 409 -9.82 12.93 20.14
N ALA A 410 -10.84 13.71 20.52
CA ALA A 410 -11.20 13.94 21.92
C ALA A 410 -11.68 12.66 22.62
N GLU A 411 -12.45 11.81 21.92
CA GLU A 411 -12.85 10.51 22.44
C GLU A 411 -11.63 9.61 22.69
N LEU A 412 -10.71 9.53 21.72
CA LEU A 412 -9.49 8.75 21.85
C LEU A 412 -8.62 9.25 23.02
N ALA A 413 -8.47 10.57 23.17
CA ALA A 413 -7.77 11.17 24.31
C ALA A 413 -8.40 10.74 25.64
N ARG A 414 -9.73 10.76 25.76
CA ARG A 414 -10.45 10.30 26.94
C ARG A 414 -10.23 8.81 27.20
N LEU A 415 -10.30 7.96 26.18
CA LEU A 415 -10.11 6.51 26.30
C LEU A 415 -8.68 6.14 26.75
N TRP A 416 -7.68 6.91 26.32
CA TRP A 416 -6.29 6.76 26.72
C TRP A 416 -5.92 7.53 27.99
N ASN A 417 -6.87 8.25 28.59
CA ASN A 417 -6.62 9.15 29.71
C ASN A 417 -5.49 10.16 29.44
N LEU A 418 -5.48 10.78 28.26
CA LEU A 418 -4.49 11.78 27.86
C LEU A 418 -5.11 13.18 27.80
N ASP A 419 -4.25 14.19 27.90
CA ASP A 419 -4.61 15.54 27.47
C ASP A 419 -4.84 15.52 25.94
N PRO A 420 -5.96 16.05 25.41
CA PRO A 420 -6.22 16.11 23.98
C PRO A 420 -5.06 16.68 23.15
N VAL A 421 -4.30 17.65 23.67
CA VAL A 421 -3.15 18.24 22.96
C VAL A 421 -2.02 17.24 22.72
N LYS A 422 -1.97 16.16 23.50
CA LYS A 422 -0.95 15.10 23.39
C LYS A 422 -1.34 13.99 22.41
N VAL A 423 -2.53 14.02 21.81
CA VAL A 423 -2.88 13.09 20.72
C VAL A 423 -2.37 13.68 19.40
N PRO A 424 -1.40 13.05 18.72
CA PRO A 424 -0.74 13.68 17.59
C PRO A 424 -1.58 13.53 16.32
N HIS A 425 -2.52 14.45 16.05
CA HIS A 425 -3.49 14.31 14.97
C HIS A 425 -3.57 15.53 14.01
N TRP A 426 -2.58 16.42 14.06
CA TRP A 426 -2.56 17.66 13.24
C TRP A 426 -2.38 17.42 11.74
N ASN A 427 -2.05 16.19 11.33
CA ASN A 427 -1.87 15.82 9.93
C ASN A 427 -2.09 14.31 9.71
N GLU A 428 -2.09 13.91 8.45
CA GLU A 428 -2.04 12.51 8.05
C GLU A 428 -0.80 11.79 8.61
N PRO A 429 -0.90 10.47 8.81
CA PRO A 429 0.21 9.67 9.33
C PRO A 429 1.44 9.68 8.43
N THR A 430 2.64 9.59 9.02
CA THR A 430 3.88 9.55 8.24
C THR A 430 4.05 8.18 7.57
N HIS A 431 4.05 8.15 6.25
CA HIS A 431 4.33 6.92 5.50
C HIS A 431 5.83 6.66 5.34
N VAL A 432 6.18 5.42 5.00
CA VAL A 432 7.57 4.95 4.96
C VAL A 432 8.49 5.76 4.04
N GLU A 433 8.03 6.25 2.89
CA GLU A 433 8.86 7.12 2.02
C GLU A 433 9.29 8.40 2.75
N SER A 434 8.37 9.11 3.41
CA SER A 434 8.72 10.29 4.20
C SER A 434 9.63 9.92 5.36
N LEU A 435 9.44 8.75 5.99
CA LEU A 435 10.35 8.27 7.04
C LEU A 435 11.78 8.07 6.51
N LEU A 436 11.95 7.46 5.33
CA LEU A 436 13.26 7.30 4.70
C LEU A 436 13.88 8.67 4.39
N SER A 437 13.11 9.60 3.84
CA SER A 437 13.59 10.97 3.60
C SER A 437 13.96 11.71 4.88
N PHE A 438 13.23 11.51 5.98
CA PHE A 438 13.57 12.10 7.28
C PHE A 438 14.83 11.49 7.90
N ILE A 439 15.09 10.20 7.68
CA ILE A 439 16.36 9.55 8.04
C ILE A 439 17.50 10.08 7.16
N ASP A 440 17.27 10.20 5.85
CA ASP A 440 18.23 10.76 4.90
C ASP A 440 18.57 12.23 5.27
N ALA A 441 17.62 13.01 5.76
CA ALA A 441 17.84 14.36 6.28
C ALA A 441 18.52 14.40 7.66
N GLY A 442 18.57 13.27 8.37
CA GLY A 442 19.07 13.20 9.75
C GLY A 442 18.13 13.80 10.79
N SER A 443 16.85 13.99 10.45
CA SER A 443 15.82 14.46 11.38
C SER A 443 15.14 13.30 12.13
N VAL A 444 15.24 12.08 11.62
CA VAL A 444 14.97 10.85 12.38
C VAL A 444 16.30 10.19 12.76
N GLY A 445 16.61 10.21 14.05
CA GLY A 445 17.85 9.66 14.61
C GLY A 445 17.71 8.23 15.16
N MET A 446 16.49 7.72 15.30
CA MET A 446 16.23 6.33 15.71
C MET A 446 15.10 5.72 14.90
N LEU A 447 15.32 4.52 14.36
CA LEU A 447 14.32 3.69 13.73
C LEU A 447 14.20 2.34 14.44
N TRP A 448 13.00 2.00 14.89
CA TRP A 448 12.71 0.68 15.45
C TRP A 448 11.92 -0.16 14.44
N VAL A 449 12.57 -1.19 13.88
CA VAL A 449 11.98 -2.13 12.93
C VAL A 449 11.48 -3.38 13.66
N SER A 450 10.22 -3.77 13.47
CA SER A 450 9.62 -4.94 14.13
C SER A 450 8.98 -5.92 13.14
N GLY A 451 9.45 -7.18 13.14
CA GLY A 451 8.83 -8.29 12.41
C GLY A 451 8.82 -8.14 10.88
N THR A 452 9.74 -7.35 10.32
CA THR A 452 9.83 -7.07 8.87
C THR A 452 11.28 -6.88 8.43
N ASN A 453 11.55 -7.05 7.13
CA ASN A 453 12.89 -7.05 6.55
C ASN A 453 13.01 -6.05 5.37
N PRO A 454 13.05 -4.73 5.67
CA PRO A 454 13.09 -3.66 4.66
C PRO A 454 14.23 -3.79 3.65
N LEU A 455 15.41 -4.31 4.04
CA LEU A 455 16.54 -4.54 3.13
C LEU A 455 16.31 -5.62 2.05
N VAL A 456 15.12 -6.21 2.03
CA VAL A 456 14.66 -7.10 0.95
C VAL A 456 13.32 -6.63 0.40
N SER A 457 12.41 -6.13 1.25
CA SER A 457 11.03 -5.87 0.85
C SER A 457 10.72 -4.48 0.32
N LEU A 458 11.50 -3.44 0.66
CA LEU A 458 11.26 -2.08 0.16
C LEU A 458 11.73 -1.94 -1.30
N PRO A 459 11.14 -1.02 -2.09
CA PRO A 459 11.64 -0.71 -3.43
C PRO A 459 13.00 -0.01 -3.35
N ASN A 460 13.76 0.00 -4.45
CA ASN A 460 15.04 0.70 -4.56
C ASN A 460 16.03 0.30 -3.44
N LEU A 461 16.31 -1.00 -3.34
CA LEU A 461 17.20 -1.55 -2.31
C LEU A 461 18.57 -0.86 -2.18
N PRO A 462 19.21 -0.34 -3.25
CA PRO A 462 20.44 0.43 -3.11
C PRO A 462 20.30 1.64 -2.17
N ARG A 463 19.26 2.47 -2.37
CA ARG A 463 18.97 3.62 -1.48
C ARG A 463 18.65 3.15 -0.08
N VAL A 464 17.75 2.18 0.08
CA VAL A 464 17.33 1.69 1.41
C VAL A 464 18.53 1.18 2.20
N ARG A 465 19.49 0.52 1.55
CA ARG A 465 20.73 0.08 2.18
C ARG A 465 21.57 1.25 2.67
N GLU A 466 21.74 2.28 1.84
CA GLU A 466 22.44 3.51 2.23
C GLU A 466 21.75 4.20 3.43
N THR A 467 20.44 4.40 3.36
CA THR A 467 19.63 5.03 4.42
C THR A 467 19.72 4.28 5.75
N LEU A 468 19.54 2.95 5.73
CA LEU A 468 19.52 2.13 6.96
C LEU A 468 20.92 1.82 7.52
N THR A 469 22.00 2.12 6.78
CA THR A 469 23.37 2.00 7.26
C THR A 469 24.05 3.36 7.46
N LYS A 470 23.27 4.45 7.39
CA LYS A 470 23.76 5.80 7.51
C LYS A 470 24.38 6.06 8.89
N PRO A 471 25.60 6.62 8.97
CA PRO A 471 26.16 7.05 10.23
C PRO A 471 25.24 8.05 10.94
N GLY A 472 24.91 7.77 12.21
CA GLY A 472 24.04 8.62 13.03
C GLY A 472 22.61 8.13 13.19
N LEU A 473 22.17 7.16 12.39
CA LEU A 473 20.91 6.44 12.65
C LEU A 473 21.14 5.35 13.69
N PHE A 474 20.39 5.38 14.79
CA PHE A 474 20.32 4.28 15.75
C PHE A 474 19.22 3.29 15.34
N LEU A 475 19.62 2.13 14.82
CA LEU A 475 18.72 1.12 14.28
C LEU A 475 18.47 -0.02 15.28
N VAL A 476 17.23 -0.14 15.75
CA VAL A 476 16.76 -1.26 16.58
C VAL A 476 15.96 -2.24 15.72
N VAL A 477 16.33 -3.52 15.73
CA VAL A 477 15.61 -4.56 15.00
C VAL A 477 15.10 -5.64 15.94
N GLN A 478 13.78 -5.80 15.97
CA GLN A 478 13.09 -6.85 16.70
C GLN A 478 12.62 -7.93 15.72
N ASP A 479 13.25 -9.10 15.77
CA ASP A 479 13.01 -10.19 14.82
C ASP A 479 13.19 -11.57 15.49
N ILE A 480 12.71 -12.61 14.81
CA ILE A 480 12.84 -14.01 15.21
C ILE A 480 14.11 -14.67 14.64
N PHE A 481 14.68 -14.10 13.58
CA PHE A 481 15.91 -14.56 12.92
C PHE A 481 16.88 -13.39 12.67
N LEU A 482 18.17 -13.68 12.54
CA LEU A 482 19.15 -12.70 12.05
C LEU A 482 18.94 -12.47 10.55
N THR A 483 18.02 -11.57 10.20
CA THR A 483 17.72 -11.14 8.83
C THR A 483 18.76 -10.17 8.28
N GLU A 484 18.69 -9.85 6.98
CA GLU A 484 19.53 -8.83 6.35
C GLU A 484 19.42 -7.49 7.07
N THR A 485 18.19 -7.08 7.45
CA THR A 485 17.98 -5.86 8.24
C THR A 485 18.55 -5.98 9.65
N ALA A 486 18.34 -7.12 10.34
CA ALA A 486 18.91 -7.33 11.67
C ALA A 486 20.45 -7.32 11.66
N ALA A 487 21.07 -7.83 10.58
CA ALA A 487 22.52 -7.92 10.43
C ALA A 487 23.21 -6.55 10.38
N VAL A 488 22.50 -5.47 10.03
CA VAL A 488 23.02 -4.09 10.01
C VAL A 488 22.57 -3.24 11.21
N ALA A 489 21.73 -3.79 12.10
CA ALA A 489 21.21 -3.06 13.26
C ALA A 489 22.27 -2.72 14.30
N ASP A 490 22.06 -1.67 15.09
CA ASP A 490 22.85 -1.41 16.30
C ASP A 490 22.42 -2.31 17.45
N VAL A 491 21.13 -2.65 17.50
CA VAL A 491 20.54 -3.53 18.50
C VAL A 491 19.63 -4.54 17.83
N VAL A 492 19.74 -5.81 18.23
CA VAL A 492 18.81 -6.87 17.83
C VAL A 492 18.10 -7.45 19.05
N LEU A 493 16.77 -7.46 19.03
CA LEU A 493 15.92 -7.98 20.10
C LEU A 493 15.29 -9.32 19.67
N PRO A 494 15.52 -10.44 20.39
CA PRO A 494 14.96 -11.74 20.05
C PRO A 494 13.46 -11.79 20.39
N ALA A 495 12.62 -11.93 19.36
CA ALA A 495 11.17 -12.02 19.53
C ALA A 495 10.64 -13.47 19.60
N ALA A 496 9.52 -13.66 20.28
CA ALA A 496 8.75 -14.91 20.29
C ALA A 496 7.95 -15.07 18.99
N GLN A 497 7.99 -16.26 18.40
CA GLN A 497 7.23 -16.60 17.19
C GLN A 497 5.79 -17.02 17.56
N TRP A 498 4.89 -17.02 16.57
CA TRP A 498 3.51 -17.56 16.59
C TRP A 498 3.10 -18.51 17.74
N ALA A 499 3.72 -19.69 17.87
CA ALA A 499 3.30 -20.70 18.84
C ALA A 499 3.86 -20.46 20.26
N GLU A 500 4.68 -19.44 20.44
CA GLU A 500 5.40 -19.11 21.69
C GLU A 500 4.69 -18.03 22.51
N LYS A 501 3.59 -17.48 21.98
CA LYS A 501 2.84 -16.37 22.57
C LYS A 501 1.32 -16.50 22.34
N THR A 502 0.54 -15.80 23.15
CA THR A 502 -0.92 -15.75 23.08
C THR A 502 -1.36 -14.40 22.53
N GLY A 503 -2.39 -14.38 21.68
CA GLY A 503 -3.01 -13.15 21.18
C GLY A 503 -4.05 -13.41 20.10
N CYS A 504 -4.77 -12.35 19.73
CA CYS A 504 -5.78 -12.39 18.69
C CYS A 504 -5.26 -11.90 17.34
N PHE A 505 -5.90 -12.37 16.28
CA PHE A 505 -5.69 -11.81 14.96
C PHE A 505 -6.89 -11.92 14.05
N THR A 506 -6.92 -11.06 13.04
CA THR A 506 -8.05 -10.83 12.16
C THR A 506 -7.63 -10.98 10.72
N ASN A 507 -8.32 -11.89 10.02
CA ASN A 507 -8.09 -12.16 8.62
C ASN A 507 -8.80 -11.12 7.71
N VAL A 508 -8.69 -11.26 6.38
CA VAL A 508 -9.41 -10.38 5.45
C VAL A 508 -10.94 -10.50 5.55
N ASP A 509 -11.46 -11.67 5.89
CA ASP A 509 -12.89 -11.93 6.10
C ASP A 509 -13.41 -11.32 7.41
N ARG A 510 -12.69 -10.37 8.05
CA ARG A 510 -12.99 -9.78 9.36
C ARG A 510 -13.10 -10.80 10.51
N THR A 511 -12.72 -12.05 10.28
CA THR A 511 -12.82 -13.13 11.27
C THR A 511 -11.66 -13.02 12.25
N VAL A 512 -12.00 -12.84 13.52
CA VAL A 512 -11.08 -12.80 14.64
C VAL A 512 -10.87 -14.21 15.18
N HIS A 513 -9.63 -14.65 15.24
CA HIS A 513 -9.20 -15.90 15.86
C HIS A 513 -8.31 -15.62 17.06
N ILE A 514 -8.31 -16.55 18.02
CA ILE A 514 -7.33 -16.58 19.12
C ILE A 514 -6.24 -17.61 18.83
N SER A 515 -4.99 -17.25 19.12
CA SER A 515 -3.85 -18.15 19.22
C SER A 515 -3.45 -18.31 20.68
N HIS A 516 -3.40 -19.54 21.17
CA HIS A 516 -2.87 -19.84 22.50
C HIS A 516 -1.40 -20.23 22.43
N LYS A 517 -0.60 -19.80 23.42
CA LYS A 517 0.79 -20.23 23.60
C LYS A 517 0.88 -21.75 23.70
N ALA A 518 1.60 -22.37 22.78
CA ALA A 518 1.78 -23.82 22.68
C ALA A 518 3.13 -24.30 23.25
N VAL A 519 4.19 -23.50 23.14
CA VAL A 519 5.52 -23.81 23.66
C VAL A 519 6.17 -22.56 24.25
N ASP A 520 7.27 -22.71 24.99
CA ASP A 520 8.06 -21.56 25.45
C ASP A 520 8.98 -21.04 24.33
N PRO A 521 9.22 -19.71 24.28
CA PRO A 521 10.18 -19.13 23.34
C PRO A 521 11.62 -19.61 23.63
N PRO A 522 12.50 -19.66 22.61
CA PRO A 522 13.86 -20.16 22.78
C PRO A 522 14.75 -19.18 23.55
N GLY A 523 15.52 -19.71 24.51
CA GLY A 523 16.48 -18.93 25.28
C GLY A 523 15.82 -17.79 26.05
N GLU A 524 16.23 -16.57 25.75
CA GLU A 524 15.76 -15.32 26.38
C GLU A 524 14.77 -14.55 25.48
N ALA A 525 14.28 -15.13 24.38
CA ALA A 525 13.33 -14.46 23.50
C ALA A 525 12.01 -14.10 24.23
N ARG A 526 11.43 -12.94 23.91
CA ARG A 526 10.21 -12.40 24.56
C ARG A 526 9.12 -12.08 23.54
N SER A 527 7.86 -12.06 23.97
CA SER A 527 6.76 -11.60 23.09
C SER A 527 6.95 -10.14 22.72
N ASP A 528 6.48 -9.73 21.53
CA ASP A 528 6.57 -8.33 21.11
C ASP A 528 5.83 -7.41 22.09
N LEU A 529 4.72 -7.91 22.68
CA LEU A 529 3.99 -7.22 23.76
C LEU A 529 4.89 -6.94 24.97
N ASP A 530 5.61 -7.95 25.48
CA ASP A 530 6.49 -7.77 26.64
C ASP A 530 7.63 -6.79 26.34
N ILE A 531 8.14 -6.80 25.12
CA ILE A 531 9.20 -5.89 24.68
C ILE A 531 8.69 -4.44 24.70
N PHE A 532 7.53 -4.16 24.13
CA PHE A 532 6.94 -2.82 24.13
C PHE A 532 6.56 -2.34 25.54
N LEU A 533 6.01 -3.21 26.38
CA LEU A 533 5.69 -2.87 27.78
C LEU A 533 6.95 -2.60 28.60
N ASN A 534 8.04 -3.33 28.34
CA ASN A 534 9.32 -3.12 29.00
C ASN A 534 9.94 -1.76 28.64
N TYR A 535 9.90 -1.39 27.36
CA TYR A 535 10.31 -0.07 26.88
C TYR A 535 9.45 1.04 27.48
N ALA A 536 8.12 0.91 27.40
CA ALA A 536 7.17 1.89 27.93
C ALA A 536 7.38 2.19 29.43
N ARG A 537 7.64 1.14 30.22
CA ARG A 537 7.90 1.28 31.66
C ARG A 537 9.19 2.03 31.93
N ARG A 538 10.26 1.77 31.17
CA ARG A 538 11.57 2.44 31.35
C ARG A 538 11.57 3.88 30.85
N MET A 539 10.78 4.17 29.81
CA MET A 539 10.51 5.53 29.34
C MET A 539 9.58 6.32 30.27
N ASP A 540 8.97 5.67 31.26
CA ASP A 540 8.04 6.26 32.23
C ASP A 540 6.88 7.02 31.57
N PHE A 541 6.22 6.39 30.58
CA PHE A 541 5.05 7.00 29.94
C PHE A 541 3.87 7.08 30.92
N ARG A 542 3.40 8.31 31.17
CA ARG A 542 2.33 8.61 32.13
C ARG A 542 1.07 9.13 31.46
N ASP A 543 -0.06 8.78 32.05
CA ASP A 543 -1.37 9.33 31.72
C ASP A 543 -1.59 10.72 32.35
N ARG A 544 -2.78 11.29 32.18
CA ARG A 544 -3.16 12.61 32.70
C ARG A 544 -3.14 12.68 34.24
N GLU A 545 -3.35 11.57 34.92
CA GLU A 545 -3.40 11.49 36.39
C GLU A 545 -2.04 11.13 37.00
N GLY A 546 -1.01 10.93 36.16
CA GLY A 546 0.34 10.58 36.57
C GLY A 546 0.56 9.08 36.77
N GLY A 547 -0.44 8.24 36.49
CA GLY A 547 -0.33 6.79 36.46
C GLY A 547 0.37 6.29 35.19
N PRO A 548 0.78 5.00 35.13
CA PRO A 548 1.40 4.42 33.93
C PRO A 548 0.37 4.32 32.79
N LEU A 549 0.72 4.87 31.61
CA LEU A 549 -0.13 4.84 30.41
C LEU A 549 -0.40 3.39 29.95
N LEU A 550 0.59 2.51 30.10
CA LEU A 550 0.48 1.07 29.85
C LEU A 550 0.61 0.33 31.20
N PRO A 551 -0.50 0.12 31.94
CA PRO A 551 -0.47 -0.39 33.32
C PRO A 551 -0.21 -1.91 33.40
N TRP A 552 0.06 -2.59 32.29
CA TRP A 552 0.22 -4.03 32.23
C TRP A 552 1.64 -4.49 32.57
N THR A 553 1.76 -5.75 33.03
CA THR A 553 3.03 -6.31 33.48
C THR A 553 3.63 -7.24 32.41
N PRO A 554 4.83 -6.95 31.88
CA PRO A 554 5.54 -7.88 31.00
C PRO A 554 5.73 -9.24 31.66
N GLY A 555 5.48 -10.32 30.93
CA GLY A 555 5.63 -11.71 31.38
C GLY A 555 4.49 -12.26 32.23
N ASP A 556 3.49 -11.46 32.58
CA ASP A 556 2.28 -11.93 33.27
C ASP A 556 1.34 -12.65 32.27
N PRO A 557 0.93 -13.90 32.53
CA PRO A 557 0.01 -14.64 31.65
C PRO A 557 -1.34 -13.94 31.39
N GLU A 558 -1.80 -13.07 32.30
CA GLU A 558 -3.07 -12.34 32.16
C GLU A 558 -2.94 -11.06 31.31
N THR A 559 -1.71 -10.61 31.05
CA THR A 559 -1.45 -9.35 30.33
C THR A 559 -2.06 -9.33 28.93
N PRO A 560 -1.90 -10.35 28.06
CA PRO A 560 -2.53 -10.33 26.73
C PRO A 560 -4.04 -10.12 26.80
N GLU A 561 -4.75 -10.85 27.66
CA GLU A 561 -6.19 -10.69 27.78
C GLU A 561 -6.59 -9.33 28.39
N ALA A 562 -5.79 -8.79 29.31
CA ALA A 562 -6.00 -7.46 29.85
C ALA A 562 -5.87 -6.36 28.78
N VAL A 563 -4.94 -6.53 27.84
CA VAL A 563 -4.77 -5.63 26.68
C VAL A 563 -5.94 -5.81 25.70
N PHE A 564 -6.37 -7.04 25.43
CA PHE A 564 -7.57 -7.32 24.63
C PHE A 564 -8.80 -6.62 25.21
N ARG A 565 -9.04 -6.71 26.52
CA ARG A 565 -10.15 -6.02 27.20
C ARG A 565 -10.06 -4.50 27.09
N ALA A 566 -8.85 -3.94 27.00
CA ALA A 566 -8.68 -2.52 26.74
C ALA A 566 -9.00 -2.15 25.28
N TRP A 567 -8.59 -2.99 24.33
CA TRP A 567 -8.98 -2.86 22.93
C TRP A 567 -10.50 -2.89 22.73
N GLN A 568 -11.23 -3.77 23.44
CA GLN A 568 -12.70 -3.81 23.39
C GLN A 568 -13.34 -2.46 23.72
N ARG A 569 -12.78 -1.71 24.68
CA ARG A 569 -13.29 -0.37 25.03
C ARG A 569 -13.00 0.66 23.94
N VAL A 570 -11.87 0.53 23.25
CA VAL A 570 -11.48 1.46 22.19
C VAL A 570 -12.27 1.22 20.89
N SER A 571 -12.63 -0.04 20.64
CA SER A 571 -13.41 -0.45 19.47
C SER A 571 -14.93 -0.32 19.64
N ALA A 572 -15.43 -0.17 20.87
CA ALA A 572 -16.86 -0.05 21.15
C ALA A 572 -17.54 1.02 20.30
N GLY A 573 -18.62 0.65 19.60
CA GLY A 573 -19.40 1.54 18.73
C GLY A 573 -18.69 1.95 17.44
N ARG A 574 -17.48 1.46 17.17
CA ARG A 574 -16.77 1.66 15.89
C ARG A 574 -17.08 0.51 14.93
N PRO A 575 -16.79 0.64 13.62
CA PRO A 575 -17.07 -0.43 12.66
C PRO A 575 -16.45 -1.77 13.05
N CYS A 576 -15.23 -1.76 13.60
CA CYS A 576 -14.54 -2.93 14.14
C CYS A 576 -14.86 -3.18 15.63
N ASP A 577 -16.14 -3.24 16.01
CA ASP A 577 -16.56 -3.48 17.40
C ASP A 577 -16.28 -4.91 17.89
N TYR A 578 -15.57 -5.05 19.01
CA TYR A 578 -15.18 -6.34 19.63
C TYR A 578 -15.85 -6.57 20.99
N THR A 579 -16.80 -5.73 21.41
CA THR A 579 -17.40 -5.75 22.77
C THR A 579 -18.14 -7.04 23.10
N GLY A 580 -18.63 -7.78 22.09
CA GLY A 580 -19.27 -9.09 22.25
C GLY A 580 -18.31 -10.28 22.26
N MET A 581 -17.01 -10.05 22.05
CA MET A 581 -15.99 -11.10 22.02
C MET A 581 -15.32 -11.30 23.39
N SER A 582 -14.71 -12.45 23.62
CA SER A 582 -13.80 -12.68 24.74
C SER A 582 -12.87 -13.84 24.38
N TYR A 583 -11.73 -13.96 25.07
CA TYR A 583 -10.84 -15.11 24.87
C TYR A 583 -11.58 -16.43 25.09
N ALA A 584 -12.45 -16.51 26.10
CA ALA A 584 -13.30 -17.66 26.35
C ALA A 584 -14.26 -17.93 25.17
N LYS A 585 -14.89 -16.90 24.61
CA LYS A 585 -15.80 -17.04 23.47
C LYS A 585 -15.09 -17.48 22.19
N LEU A 586 -13.84 -17.06 21.99
CA LEU A 586 -13.02 -17.43 20.83
C LEU A 586 -12.38 -18.83 21.00
N THR A 587 -12.34 -19.38 22.22
CA THR A 587 -11.71 -20.67 22.52
C THR A 587 -12.70 -21.82 22.31
N GLY A 588 -12.25 -22.88 21.63
CA GLY A 588 -13.03 -24.08 21.34
C GLY A 588 -13.89 -23.98 20.07
N SER A 589 -14.40 -22.79 19.74
CA SER A 589 -15.22 -22.53 18.56
C SER A 589 -14.39 -22.21 17.30
N SER A 590 -15.07 -21.78 16.24
CA SER A 590 -14.48 -21.03 15.12
C SER A 590 -14.19 -19.59 15.55
N GLY A 591 -13.42 -18.85 14.75
CA GLY A 591 -13.31 -17.40 14.86
C GLY A 591 -14.62 -16.67 14.54
N ILE A 592 -14.73 -15.40 14.96
CA ILE A 592 -15.95 -14.57 14.92
C ILE A 592 -15.70 -13.34 14.04
N GLN A 593 -16.62 -13.02 13.13
CA GLN A 593 -16.52 -11.81 12.30
C GLN A 593 -16.97 -10.57 13.07
N TRP A 594 -16.17 -9.50 13.06
CA TRP A 594 -16.64 -8.20 13.53
C TRP A 594 -17.50 -7.48 12.45
N PRO A 595 -18.39 -6.54 12.85
CA PRO A 595 -18.69 -6.13 14.22
C PRO A 595 -19.39 -7.23 15.04
N CYS A 596 -19.01 -7.32 16.32
CA CYS A 596 -19.56 -8.24 17.30
C CYS A 596 -19.80 -7.50 18.61
N ASN A 597 -21.07 -7.26 18.94
CA ASN A 597 -21.49 -6.54 20.15
C ASN A 597 -22.66 -7.28 20.83
N PRO A 598 -22.85 -7.17 22.15
CA PRO A 598 -23.88 -7.94 22.87
C PRO A 598 -25.32 -7.65 22.46
N ASP A 599 -25.61 -6.43 22.00
CA ASP A 599 -26.98 -5.93 21.85
C ASP A 599 -27.59 -6.23 20.48
N THR A 600 -26.81 -6.16 19.40
CA THR A 600 -27.29 -6.31 18.02
C THR A 600 -26.68 -7.48 17.26
N SER A 601 -25.39 -7.77 17.49
CA SER A 601 -24.66 -8.82 16.78
C SER A 601 -23.80 -9.66 17.73
N PRO A 602 -24.42 -10.39 18.69
CA PRO A 602 -23.65 -11.09 19.73
C PRO A 602 -22.72 -12.14 19.15
N ASP A 603 -23.06 -12.77 18.03
CA ASP A 603 -22.26 -13.82 17.38
C ASP A 603 -21.50 -13.33 16.13
N GLY A 604 -21.35 -12.01 15.99
CA GLY A 604 -20.68 -11.37 14.88
C GLY A 604 -21.60 -11.09 13.69
N THR A 605 -21.03 -10.47 12.66
CA THR A 605 -21.77 -9.96 11.50
C THR A 605 -21.18 -10.49 10.19
N GLU A 606 -21.96 -11.32 9.48
CA GLU A 606 -21.52 -12.02 8.26
C GLU A 606 -21.17 -11.05 7.12
N ARG A 607 -22.07 -10.09 6.85
CA ARG A 607 -21.95 -9.12 5.76
C ARG A 607 -22.22 -7.72 6.29
N LEU A 608 -21.46 -6.75 5.80
CA LEU A 608 -21.74 -5.35 6.09
C LEU A 608 -22.77 -4.80 5.10
N PHE A 609 -23.43 -3.71 5.49
CA PHE A 609 -24.33 -2.92 4.63
C PHE A 609 -25.54 -3.68 4.10
N THR A 610 -26.07 -4.63 4.88
CA THR A 610 -27.30 -5.37 4.54
C THR A 610 -28.54 -4.48 4.51
N ASP A 611 -28.46 -3.30 5.12
CA ASP A 611 -29.50 -2.24 5.17
C ASP A 611 -29.26 -1.12 4.13
N GLY A 612 -28.17 -1.19 3.36
CA GLY A 612 -27.79 -0.15 2.40
C GLY A 612 -27.32 1.16 3.05
N VAL A 613 -26.92 1.14 4.33
CA VAL A 613 -26.37 2.30 5.04
C VAL A 613 -24.86 2.11 5.24
N PHE A 614 -24.07 3.02 4.67
CA PHE A 614 -22.61 3.00 4.66
C PHE A 614 -22.02 3.88 5.76
N PHE A 615 -20.75 3.68 6.07
CA PHE A 615 -20.01 4.42 7.11
C PHE A 615 -19.53 5.80 6.64
N THR A 616 -20.36 6.50 5.86
CA THR A 616 -20.04 7.79 5.22
C THR A 616 -20.65 9.01 5.93
N ALA A 617 -21.30 8.82 7.08
CA ALA A 617 -21.74 9.94 7.90
C ALA A 617 -20.54 10.74 8.44
N THR A 618 -20.59 12.08 8.39
CA THR A 618 -19.44 12.95 8.69
C THR A 618 -18.90 12.81 10.11
N ASP A 619 -19.77 12.44 11.04
CA ASP A 619 -19.47 12.23 12.46
C ASP A 619 -19.02 10.79 12.77
N PHE A 620 -19.03 9.90 11.77
CA PHE A 620 -18.73 8.48 11.94
C PHE A 620 -17.56 7.99 11.07
N CYS A 621 -17.44 8.48 9.83
CA CYS A 621 -16.48 8.01 8.84
C CYS A 621 -15.02 8.07 9.34
N GLU A 622 -14.18 7.18 8.82
CA GLU A 622 -12.75 7.14 9.09
C GLU A 622 -11.98 8.22 8.34
N SER A 623 -12.51 8.66 7.19
CA SER A 623 -11.87 9.70 6.37
C SER A 623 -12.92 10.47 5.57
N TYR A 624 -12.61 11.73 5.28
CA TYR A 624 -13.34 12.55 4.31
C TYR A 624 -12.94 12.22 2.86
N GLY A 625 -11.98 11.32 2.67
CA GLY A 625 -11.52 10.85 1.36
C GLY A 625 -10.53 11.81 0.69
N HIS A 626 -10.14 11.46 -0.53
CA HIS A 626 -9.10 12.16 -1.28
C HIS A 626 -9.51 12.44 -2.72
N ASP A 627 -8.80 13.38 -3.32
CA ASP A 627 -8.65 13.45 -4.77
C ASP A 627 -7.80 12.27 -5.25
N LEU A 628 -8.35 11.43 -6.13
CA LEU A 628 -7.70 10.20 -6.58
C LEU A 628 -6.48 10.43 -7.50
N GLU A 629 -6.35 11.62 -8.09
CA GLU A 629 -5.26 11.95 -9.01
C GLU A 629 -4.10 12.64 -8.29
N THR A 630 -4.40 13.62 -7.42
CA THR A 630 -3.38 14.39 -6.69
C THR A 630 -3.02 13.78 -5.34
N GLY A 631 -3.92 13.00 -4.75
CA GLY A 631 -3.78 12.50 -3.38
C GLY A 631 -4.09 13.57 -2.31
N ALA A 632 -4.56 14.76 -2.69
CA ALA A 632 -4.93 15.77 -1.71
C ALA A 632 -6.15 15.32 -0.88
N PRO A 633 -6.10 15.41 0.46
CA PRO A 633 -7.23 15.06 1.30
C PRO A 633 -8.34 16.09 1.11
N LEU A 634 -9.59 15.61 1.13
CA LEU A 634 -10.77 16.46 1.12
C LEU A 634 -10.93 17.15 2.47
N SER A 635 -11.38 18.40 2.45
CA SER A 635 -11.81 19.07 3.67
C SER A 635 -13.19 18.57 4.11
N LEU A 636 -13.57 18.88 5.35
CA LEU A 636 -14.92 18.60 5.83
C LEU A 636 -15.99 19.31 4.97
N ASP A 637 -15.70 20.51 4.47
CA ASP A 637 -16.65 21.25 3.65
C ASP A 637 -16.80 20.63 2.24
N ASP A 638 -15.71 20.14 1.65
CA ASP A 638 -15.77 19.37 0.39
C ASP A 638 -16.61 18.09 0.58
N TYR A 639 -16.41 17.39 1.69
CA TYR A 639 -17.14 16.17 1.99
C TYR A 639 -18.64 16.42 2.29
N ARG A 640 -18.96 17.53 2.95
CA ARG A 640 -20.35 17.99 3.11
C ARG A 640 -21.00 18.35 1.79
N ALA A 641 -20.25 18.94 0.86
CA ALA A 641 -20.76 19.26 -0.48
C ALA A 641 -21.05 17.99 -1.31
N LEU A 642 -20.31 16.90 -1.08
CA LEU A 642 -20.58 15.58 -1.66
C LEU A 642 -21.88 14.96 -1.11
N ASP A 643 -22.28 15.34 0.10
CA ASP A 643 -23.46 14.86 0.83
C ASP A 643 -23.68 13.32 0.76
N PRO A 644 -22.68 12.53 1.18
CA PRO A 644 -22.80 11.08 1.11
C PRO A 644 -23.86 10.57 2.10
N ALA A 645 -23.89 11.08 3.34
CA ALA A 645 -24.99 10.88 4.31
C ALA A 645 -25.46 9.41 4.47
N GLY A 646 -24.54 8.46 4.56
CA GLY A 646 -24.86 7.04 4.66
C GLY A 646 -25.02 6.33 3.31
N ARG A 647 -24.84 7.02 2.19
CA ARG A 647 -24.71 6.43 0.84
C ARG A 647 -23.25 6.13 0.50
N ALA A 648 -23.03 5.13 -0.34
CA ALA A 648 -21.72 4.84 -0.89
C ALA A 648 -21.34 5.87 -1.96
N ILE A 649 -20.04 6.01 -2.21
CA ILE A 649 -19.48 7.03 -3.10
C ILE A 649 -18.88 6.35 -4.33
N LEU A 650 -19.39 6.69 -5.51
CA LEU A 650 -18.71 6.41 -6.78
C LEU A 650 -17.64 7.48 -6.99
N LYS A 651 -16.37 7.13 -6.80
CA LYS A 651 -15.26 7.99 -7.20
C LYS A 651 -14.69 7.55 -8.55
N SER A 652 -14.21 8.51 -9.32
CA SER A 652 -13.64 8.27 -10.64
C SER A 652 -12.33 9.01 -10.84
N CYS A 653 -11.51 8.50 -11.74
CA CYS A 653 -10.25 9.12 -12.13
C CYS A 653 -9.93 8.73 -13.57
N HIS A 654 -9.34 9.65 -14.33
CA HIS A 654 -8.81 9.31 -15.65
C HIS A 654 -7.52 8.49 -15.53
N TYR A 655 -7.39 7.48 -16.38
CA TYR A 655 -6.09 6.83 -16.61
C TYR A 655 -5.05 7.82 -17.10
N LEU A 656 -3.87 7.75 -16.49
CA LEU A 656 -2.65 8.45 -16.86
C LEU A 656 -1.57 7.40 -17.15
N PRO A 657 -0.67 7.60 -18.13
CA PRO A 657 0.48 6.72 -18.29
C PRO A 657 1.41 6.73 -17.06
N PRO A 658 2.03 5.59 -16.69
CA PRO A 658 3.13 5.53 -15.74
C PRO A 658 4.26 6.51 -16.08
N LEU A 659 4.97 7.00 -15.05
CA LEU A 659 6.10 7.91 -15.23
C LEU A 659 7.33 7.23 -15.86
N GLU A 660 7.49 5.93 -15.64
CA GLU A 660 8.57 5.13 -16.24
C GLU A 660 7.98 4.08 -17.18
N GLU A 661 8.00 4.40 -18.47
CA GLU A 661 7.57 3.53 -19.56
C GLU A 661 8.78 2.83 -20.22
N PRO A 662 8.56 1.68 -20.88
CA PRO A 662 9.59 1.08 -21.73
C PRO A 662 10.11 2.03 -22.80
N ASP A 663 11.42 1.97 -23.06
CA ASP A 663 12.10 2.74 -24.10
C ASP A 663 13.10 1.85 -24.86
N GLU A 664 13.86 2.43 -25.79
CA GLU A 664 14.88 1.69 -26.56
C GLU A 664 15.95 1.04 -25.68
N LYS A 665 16.25 1.60 -24.50
CA LYS A 665 17.29 1.10 -23.59
C LYS A 665 16.76 0.01 -22.67
N PHE A 666 15.50 0.11 -22.26
CA PHE A 666 14.81 -0.78 -21.34
C PHE A 666 13.42 -1.14 -21.93
N PRO A 667 13.35 -2.11 -22.86
CA PRO A 667 12.16 -2.33 -23.69
C PRO A 667 11.04 -3.15 -23.02
N LEU A 668 11.26 -3.69 -21.82
CA LEU A 668 10.32 -4.61 -21.16
C LEU A 668 9.74 -4.02 -19.87
N ARG A 669 8.45 -4.26 -19.61
CA ARG A 669 7.80 -3.87 -18.34
C ARG A 669 8.09 -4.88 -17.25
N LEU A 670 8.49 -4.41 -16.07
CA LEU A 670 8.72 -5.26 -14.91
C LEU A 670 7.46 -5.39 -14.04
N ALA A 671 7.10 -6.63 -13.71
CA ALA A 671 6.24 -6.95 -12.59
C ALA A 671 6.96 -7.88 -11.61
N THR A 672 6.85 -7.60 -10.32
CA THR A 672 7.30 -8.54 -9.29
C THR A 672 6.13 -9.38 -8.75
N GLY A 673 6.33 -10.46 -8.02
CA GLY A 673 5.22 -11.08 -7.28
C GLY A 673 5.55 -12.34 -6.52
N ARG A 674 4.54 -13.18 -6.30
CA ARG A 674 4.62 -14.33 -5.39
C ARG A 674 4.67 -15.67 -6.11
N ARG A 675 5.29 -16.64 -5.43
CA ARG A 675 5.24 -18.08 -5.71
C ARG A 675 4.50 -18.78 -4.57
N THR A 676 3.83 -19.87 -4.88
CA THR A 676 2.93 -20.58 -3.94
C THR A 676 3.64 -21.04 -2.66
N HIS A 677 4.86 -21.56 -2.79
CA HIS A 677 5.59 -22.23 -1.69
C HIS A 677 6.31 -21.27 -0.74
N GLN A 678 6.55 -20.02 -1.15
CA GLN A 678 7.36 -19.08 -0.37
C GLN A 678 6.52 -17.95 0.21
N PHE A 679 6.85 -17.53 1.44
CA PHE A 679 6.23 -16.40 2.10
C PHE A 679 7.25 -15.28 2.29
N HIS A 680 6.94 -14.10 1.74
CA HIS A 680 7.80 -12.91 1.79
C HIS A 680 9.28 -13.24 1.57
N THR A 681 10.17 -12.81 2.46
CA THR A 681 11.63 -12.91 2.34
C THR A 681 12.18 -14.30 2.66
N ARG A 682 11.31 -15.32 2.74
CA ARG A 682 11.66 -16.73 2.98
C ARG A 682 12.32 -17.02 4.32
N THR A 683 12.38 -16.05 5.24
CA THR A 683 13.00 -16.26 6.56
C THR A 683 12.28 -17.35 7.37
N LYS A 684 10.96 -17.53 7.19
CA LYS A 684 10.23 -18.69 7.73
C LYS A 684 10.24 -19.87 6.76
N THR A 685 9.69 -19.70 5.55
CA THR A 685 9.42 -20.82 4.63
C THR A 685 10.68 -21.45 4.04
N GLY A 686 11.78 -20.70 3.89
CA GLY A 686 13.06 -21.23 3.40
C GLY A 686 13.76 -22.18 4.38
N ARG A 687 13.31 -22.23 5.65
CA ARG A 687 13.80 -23.18 6.67
C ARG A 687 13.02 -24.50 6.69
N SER A 688 11.94 -24.61 5.92
CA SER A 688 11.27 -25.89 5.64
C SER A 688 11.89 -26.55 4.41
N GLU A 689 12.40 -27.77 4.54
CA GLU A 689 13.03 -28.50 3.43
C GLU A 689 12.09 -28.65 2.23
N ALA A 690 10.84 -29.06 2.47
CA ALA A 690 9.84 -29.29 1.42
C ALA A 690 9.51 -28.00 0.65
N LEU A 691 9.25 -26.88 1.35
CA LEU A 691 8.95 -25.60 0.71
C LEU A 691 10.16 -25.02 -0.03
N GLN A 692 11.36 -25.18 0.54
CA GLN A 692 12.60 -24.71 -0.06
C GLN A 692 12.96 -25.52 -1.32
N ALA A 693 12.80 -26.83 -1.30
CA ALA A 693 13.03 -27.68 -2.47
C ALA A 693 12.07 -27.34 -3.62
N ALA A 694 10.82 -26.97 -3.31
CA ALA A 694 9.82 -26.62 -4.30
C ALA A 694 10.03 -25.25 -4.99
N CYS A 695 10.83 -24.36 -4.40
CA CYS A 695 11.13 -23.05 -4.97
C CYS A 695 12.47 -22.52 -4.42
N PRO A 696 13.62 -23.09 -4.86
CA PRO A 696 14.90 -22.86 -4.23
C PRO A 696 15.57 -21.54 -4.63
N GLU A 697 15.40 -21.11 -5.88
CA GLU A 697 16.05 -19.94 -6.48
C GLU A 697 15.01 -19.02 -7.16
N PRO A 698 15.33 -17.72 -7.33
CA PRO A 698 14.53 -16.82 -8.15
C PRO A 698 14.78 -17.07 -9.64
N GLU A 699 13.72 -16.89 -10.44
CA GLU A 699 13.75 -16.99 -11.90
C GLU A 699 13.14 -15.72 -12.52
N VAL A 700 13.61 -15.32 -13.69
CA VAL A 700 12.97 -14.27 -14.50
C VAL A 700 12.12 -14.92 -15.58
N SER A 701 10.81 -14.61 -15.61
CA SER A 701 9.89 -15.16 -16.61
C SER A 701 9.66 -14.18 -17.76
N VAL A 702 9.77 -14.68 -19.00
CA VAL A 702 9.50 -13.94 -20.25
C VAL A 702 8.74 -14.79 -21.26
N CYS A 703 8.15 -14.15 -22.27
CA CYS A 703 7.54 -14.88 -23.38
C CYS A 703 8.61 -15.39 -24.38
N ALA A 704 8.23 -16.33 -25.24
CA ALA A 704 9.14 -16.93 -26.21
C ALA A 704 9.64 -15.95 -27.30
N GLU A 705 8.84 -14.94 -27.65
CA GLU A 705 9.23 -13.90 -28.61
C GLU A 705 10.27 -12.95 -28.01
N ASP A 706 10.08 -12.50 -26.76
CA ASP A 706 11.03 -11.62 -26.08
C ASP A 706 12.37 -12.33 -25.81
N ALA A 707 12.34 -13.61 -25.44
CA ALA A 707 13.56 -14.41 -25.30
C ALA A 707 14.34 -14.50 -26.62
N ARG A 708 13.65 -14.73 -27.75
CA ARG A 708 14.27 -14.72 -29.10
C ARG A 708 14.86 -13.36 -29.45
N ARG A 709 14.18 -12.25 -29.15
CA ARG A 709 14.68 -10.89 -29.38
C ARG A 709 15.93 -10.57 -28.55
N ALA A 710 15.97 -11.04 -27.31
CA ALA A 710 17.13 -10.92 -26.43
C ALA A 710 18.25 -11.94 -26.75
N GLY A 711 17.98 -12.91 -27.63
CA GLY A 711 18.95 -13.93 -28.07
C GLY A 711 19.29 -14.98 -27.00
N VAL A 712 18.43 -15.18 -26.01
CA VAL A 712 18.63 -16.05 -24.83
C VAL A 712 17.70 -17.27 -24.85
N GLU A 713 18.13 -18.36 -24.22
CA GLU A 713 17.39 -19.63 -24.17
C GLU A 713 16.80 -19.93 -22.78
N ASP A 714 15.78 -20.80 -22.75
CA ASP A 714 15.19 -21.27 -21.49
C ASP A 714 16.24 -21.97 -20.61
N GLY A 715 16.28 -21.63 -19.32
CA GLY A 715 17.27 -22.13 -18.37
C GLY A 715 18.63 -21.42 -18.41
N GLU A 716 18.87 -20.50 -19.35
CA GLU A 716 20.10 -19.71 -19.40
C GLU A 716 20.16 -18.71 -18.24
N MET A 717 21.34 -18.50 -17.65
CA MET A 717 21.53 -17.44 -16.66
C MET A 717 21.70 -16.10 -17.39
N VAL A 718 20.89 -15.11 -17.03
CA VAL A 718 20.84 -13.81 -17.71
C VAL A 718 21.04 -12.65 -16.76
N LEU A 719 21.46 -11.51 -17.31
CA LEU A 719 21.53 -10.25 -16.61
C LEU A 719 20.25 -9.44 -16.87
N VAL A 720 19.49 -9.16 -15.82
CA VAL A 720 18.32 -8.27 -15.89
C VAL A 720 18.70 -6.92 -15.34
N SER A 721 18.63 -5.87 -16.15
CA SER A 721 19.06 -4.52 -15.80
C SER A 721 17.90 -3.52 -15.84
N SER A 722 17.91 -2.57 -14.91
CA SER A 722 17.01 -1.41 -14.88
C SER A 722 17.84 -0.12 -14.80
N ARG A 723 17.17 1.04 -14.73
CA ARG A 723 17.83 2.33 -14.45
C ARG A 723 18.50 2.40 -13.07
N ARG A 724 18.10 1.54 -12.13
CA ARG A 724 18.55 1.58 -10.71
C ARG A 724 19.61 0.54 -10.38
N GLY A 725 19.60 -0.60 -11.06
CA GLY A 725 20.41 -1.74 -10.67
C GLY A 725 20.25 -2.93 -11.61
N ARG A 726 20.89 -4.03 -11.25
CA ARG A 726 20.92 -5.27 -12.04
C ARG A 726 20.88 -6.50 -11.15
N VAL A 727 20.32 -7.60 -11.67
CA VAL A 727 20.26 -8.91 -11.01
C VAL A 727 20.61 -10.01 -11.99
N GLU A 728 21.12 -11.13 -11.47
CA GLU A 728 21.52 -12.31 -12.23
C GLU A 728 20.58 -13.47 -11.91
N LEU A 729 19.74 -13.84 -12.88
CA LEU A 729 18.64 -14.79 -12.69
C LEU A 729 18.61 -15.83 -13.80
N THR A 730 18.15 -17.04 -13.48
CA THR A 730 17.83 -18.05 -14.49
C THR A 730 16.59 -17.61 -15.25
N LEU A 731 16.69 -17.59 -16.57
CA LEU A 731 15.58 -17.27 -17.45
C LEU A 731 14.62 -18.47 -17.56
N ARG A 732 13.33 -18.17 -17.50
CA ARG A 732 12.24 -19.11 -17.72
C ARG A 732 11.33 -18.58 -18.83
N VAL A 733 11.28 -19.28 -19.95
CA VAL A 733 10.30 -19.00 -21.01
C VAL A 733 8.93 -19.52 -20.56
N GLY A 734 7.89 -18.68 -20.57
CA GLY A 734 6.59 -19.10 -20.05
C GLY A 734 5.43 -18.12 -20.23
N ASP A 735 4.44 -18.30 -19.35
CA ASP A 735 3.07 -17.77 -19.43
C ASP A 735 2.92 -16.27 -19.07
N ILE A 736 3.66 -15.41 -19.78
CA ILE A 736 3.56 -13.96 -19.70
C ILE A 736 3.43 -13.38 -21.12
N ALA A 737 2.67 -12.29 -21.26
CA ALA A 737 2.48 -11.64 -22.56
C ALA A 737 3.75 -10.88 -23.02
N GLU A 738 3.87 -10.69 -24.33
CA GLU A 738 4.99 -9.98 -24.98
C GLU A 738 5.22 -8.58 -24.37
N GLY A 739 6.49 -8.19 -24.25
CA GLY A 739 6.91 -6.91 -23.69
C GLY A 739 6.87 -6.84 -22.17
N GLN A 740 6.64 -7.97 -21.48
CA GLN A 740 6.44 -8.01 -20.03
C GLN A 740 7.30 -9.10 -19.37
N VAL A 741 7.80 -8.78 -18.17
CA VAL A 741 8.73 -9.60 -17.39
C VAL A 741 8.17 -9.82 -15.99
N PHE A 742 8.33 -11.04 -15.45
CA PHE A 742 7.95 -11.35 -14.08
C PHE A 742 9.12 -11.89 -13.25
N ILE A 743 9.33 -11.34 -12.04
CA ILE A 743 10.34 -11.82 -11.08
C ILE A 743 9.71 -12.02 -9.68
N PRO A 744 9.89 -13.17 -9.02
CA PRO A 744 9.43 -13.34 -7.66
C PRO A 744 10.29 -12.51 -6.68
N PHE A 745 9.66 -11.74 -5.77
CA PHE A 745 10.40 -10.86 -4.85
C PHE A 745 10.95 -11.58 -3.60
N HIS A 746 10.72 -12.89 -3.48
CA HIS A 746 10.95 -13.64 -2.25
C HIS A 746 12.41 -13.73 -1.78
N PHE A 747 13.36 -13.43 -2.67
CA PHE A 747 14.76 -13.81 -2.53
C PHE A 747 15.61 -12.61 -2.13
N GLY A 748 16.05 -12.60 -0.87
CA GLY A 748 17.07 -11.68 -0.35
C GLY A 748 18.47 -12.28 -0.43
N TYR A 749 19.29 -12.05 0.59
CA TYR A 749 20.70 -12.42 0.65
C TYR A 749 21.07 -13.35 1.82
N TRP A 750 20.18 -13.60 2.78
CA TRP A 750 20.49 -14.39 3.99
C TRP A 750 20.92 -15.83 3.71
N ASP A 751 20.46 -16.45 2.61
CA ASP A 751 20.85 -17.79 2.16
C ASP A 751 21.70 -17.80 0.88
N ALA A 752 22.18 -16.64 0.42
CA ALA A 752 23.01 -16.53 -0.78
C ALA A 752 24.42 -17.10 -0.53
N GLN A 753 24.97 -17.84 -1.51
CA GLN A 753 26.28 -18.49 -1.40
C GLN A 753 27.31 -18.03 -2.43
N ASP A 754 26.86 -17.40 -3.51
CA ASP A 754 27.64 -17.09 -4.70
C ASP A 754 27.81 -15.59 -4.97
N GLY A 755 27.27 -14.74 -4.07
CA GLY A 755 27.41 -13.29 -4.15
C GLY A 755 26.58 -12.61 -5.25
N ARG A 756 25.73 -13.35 -5.98
CA ARG A 756 24.91 -12.78 -7.05
C ARG A 756 23.79 -11.88 -6.51
N ALA A 757 23.60 -10.73 -7.15
CA ALA A 757 22.43 -9.90 -6.94
C ALA A 757 21.19 -10.63 -7.46
N ARG A 758 20.20 -10.88 -6.62
CA ARG A 758 19.02 -11.72 -6.97
C ARG A 758 17.68 -11.20 -6.44
N ALA A 759 17.70 -10.12 -5.66
CA ALA A 759 16.49 -9.54 -5.12
C ALA A 759 15.78 -8.68 -6.16
N ALA A 760 14.52 -8.98 -6.46
CA ALA A 760 13.75 -8.27 -7.48
C ALA A 760 13.68 -6.75 -7.24
N ASN A 761 13.68 -6.35 -5.97
CA ASN A 761 13.57 -4.95 -5.57
C ASN A 761 14.85 -4.12 -5.78
N GLU A 762 15.94 -4.73 -6.24
CA GLU A 762 17.09 -4.01 -6.83
C GLU A 762 16.71 -3.30 -8.14
N LEU A 763 15.61 -3.73 -8.78
CA LEU A 763 15.14 -3.22 -10.08
C LEU A 763 13.92 -2.31 -9.99
N THR A 764 13.16 -2.38 -8.89
CA THR A 764 11.84 -1.76 -8.80
C THR A 764 11.94 -0.24 -8.59
N VAL A 765 11.02 0.48 -9.22
CA VAL A 765 10.92 1.93 -9.10
C VAL A 765 10.40 2.36 -7.72
N GLU A 766 10.90 3.48 -7.22
CA GLU A 766 10.47 4.13 -5.99
C GLU A 766 9.39 5.17 -6.29
N ARG A 767 8.21 4.71 -6.71
CA ARG A 767 7.02 5.53 -6.91
C ARG A 767 5.88 5.02 -6.07
N TRP A 768 5.08 5.95 -5.56
CA TRP A 768 4.06 5.70 -4.55
C TRP A 768 2.70 6.20 -5.07
N ASP A 769 1.63 5.43 -4.81
CA ASP A 769 0.26 5.84 -5.13
C ASP A 769 -0.10 7.13 -4.37
N PRO A 770 -0.72 8.14 -5.02
CA PRO A 770 -0.94 9.45 -4.41
C PRO A 770 -1.76 9.44 -3.11
N VAL A 771 -2.72 8.51 -3.01
CA VAL A 771 -3.65 8.42 -1.87
C VAL A 771 -3.14 7.42 -0.84
N SER A 772 -2.99 6.15 -1.21
CA SER A 772 -2.65 5.09 -0.27
C SER A 772 -1.18 5.10 0.16
N LYS A 773 -0.33 5.81 -0.59
CA LYS A 773 1.13 5.82 -0.44
C LYS A 773 1.70 4.40 -0.52
N GLN A 774 1.05 3.51 -1.28
CA GLN A 774 1.54 2.16 -1.55
C GLN A 774 2.48 2.20 -2.77
N PRO A 775 3.65 1.55 -2.74
CA PRO A 775 4.61 1.62 -3.84
C PRO A 775 4.20 0.75 -5.05
N ALA A 776 4.53 1.25 -6.23
CA ALA A 776 4.21 0.65 -7.52
C ALA A 776 5.22 -0.45 -7.93
N PHE A 777 5.31 -1.55 -7.17
CA PHE A 777 6.22 -2.67 -7.49
C PHE A 777 5.92 -3.38 -8.84
N LYS A 778 4.74 -3.19 -9.42
CA LYS A 778 4.34 -3.63 -10.76
C LYS A 778 4.52 -2.48 -11.75
N SER A 779 5.69 -1.85 -11.71
CA SER A 779 6.04 -0.71 -12.56
C SER A 779 7.55 -0.65 -12.75
N GLY A 780 7.96 0.06 -13.81
CA GLY A 780 9.35 0.21 -14.21
C GLY A 780 9.69 -0.58 -15.47
N ALA A 781 10.82 -0.23 -16.06
CA ALA A 781 11.30 -0.83 -17.30
C ALA A 781 12.65 -1.53 -17.08
N VAL A 782 12.83 -2.67 -17.76
CA VAL A 782 14.02 -3.50 -17.70
C VAL A 782 14.48 -3.93 -19.09
N ARG A 783 15.74 -4.39 -19.15
CA ARG A 783 16.32 -5.09 -20.29
C ARG A 783 16.89 -6.43 -19.81
N ILE A 784 16.88 -7.42 -20.70
CA ILE A 784 17.50 -8.72 -20.48
C ILE A 784 18.66 -8.85 -21.46
N ASP A 785 19.85 -9.11 -20.93
CA ASP A 785 21.08 -9.31 -21.68
C ASP A 785 21.68 -10.69 -21.33
N LYS A 786 22.46 -11.26 -22.25
CA LYS A 786 23.36 -12.38 -21.90
C LYS A 786 24.35 -11.94 -20.84
N LEU A 787 24.69 -12.85 -19.93
CA LEU A 787 25.75 -12.60 -18.95
C LEU A 787 27.08 -12.30 -19.69
N PRO A 788 27.70 -11.13 -19.48
CA PRO A 788 28.98 -10.85 -20.09
C PRO A 788 30.07 -11.76 -19.50
N PRO A 789 31.09 -12.19 -20.27
CA PRO A 789 32.33 -12.73 -19.70
C PRO A 789 33.03 -11.64 -18.85
N PRO A 790 33.87 -12.03 -17.86
CA PRO A 790 34.48 -11.08 -16.93
C PRO A 790 35.27 -9.98 -17.68
N PRO A 791 35.12 -8.67 -17.34
CA PRO A 791 35.62 -7.60 -18.20
C PRO A 791 37.16 -7.40 -18.10
N ALA A 792 37.81 -7.27 -19.25
CA ALA A 792 39.07 -6.56 -19.42
C ALA A 792 38.79 -5.06 -19.57
N GLY A 793 39.61 -4.22 -18.92
CA GLY A 793 39.39 -2.78 -18.80
C GLY A 793 39.53 -1.99 -20.10
N GLY A 794 38.95 -0.78 -20.12
CA GLY A 794 39.18 0.22 -21.16
C GLY A 794 38.06 1.25 -21.31
N GLU A 795 38.43 2.52 -21.26
CA GLU A 795 37.63 3.73 -21.01
C GLU A 795 36.91 4.34 -22.24
N GLY A 796 35.73 4.92 -21.94
CA GLY A 796 35.21 6.25 -22.31
C GLY A 796 35.50 6.92 -23.67
N SER A 797 34.43 7.34 -24.37
CA SER A 797 34.45 8.57 -25.17
C SER A 797 33.06 9.23 -25.22
N SER A 798 33.03 10.56 -25.07
CA SER A 798 31.84 11.42 -25.07
C SER A 798 31.83 12.35 -26.29
N SER A 799 30.61 12.73 -26.68
CA SER A 799 30.19 13.37 -27.92
C SER A 799 30.43 14.89 -28.04
N SER A 800 30.69 15.31 -29.29
CA SER A 800 30.29 16.52 -30.03
C SER A 800 29.84 17.81 -29.33
N ALA A 801 30.32 18.96 -29.84
CA ALA A 801 29.60 20.23 -29.81
C ALA A 801 29.84 21.09 -31.07
N SER A 802 28.81 21.89 -31.35
CA SER A 802 28.43 22.66 -32.55
C SER A 802 29.16 23.99 -32.79
N LYS A 803 28.98 24.55 -34.00
CA LYS A 803 29.44 25.89 -34.41
C LYS A 803 28.30 26.76 -34.98
N GLN A 804 28.40 28.06 -34.69
CA GLN A 804 27.99 29.28 -35.44
C GLN A 804 26.71 30.09 -35.06
N GLN A 805 26.96 31.42 -34.98
CA GLN A 805 26.11 32.62 -34.81
C GLN A 805 25.78 33.26 -36.22
N PRO A 806 25.29 34.54 -36.37
CA PRO A 806 24.02 35.19 -35.96
C PRO A 806 23.35 36.08 -37.09
N GLN A 807 22.26 36.80 -36.73
CA GLN A 807 21.78 38.15 -37.18
C GLN A 807 20.67 38.38 -38.26
N GLN A 808 19.62 39.08 -37.79
CA GLN A 808 18.86 40.27 -38.28
C GLN A 808 18.18 40.33 -39.67
N GLN A 809 16.88 40.74 -39.69
CA GLN A 809 16.41 42.10 -40.07
C GLN A 809 14.86 42.23 -40.00
N GLN A 810 14.36 43.36 -39.49
CA GLN A 810 12.95 43.76 -39.47
C GLN A 810 12.69 44.89 -40.49
N HIS A 811 11.51 44.86 -41.14
CA HIS A 811 10.97 45.97 -41.92
C HIS A 811 9.60 46.38 -41.37
N ARG A 812 9.42 47.69 -41.14
CA ARG A 812 8.15 48.36 -40.84
C ARG A 812 7.77 49.26 -42.02
N ARG A 813 6.48 49.37 -42.32
CA ARG A 813 5.81 50.63 -42.75
C ARG A 813 4.29 50.60 -42.48
N PRO A 814 3.63 51.77 -42.41
CA PRO A 814 2.47 52.02 -41.55
C PRO A 814 1.16 52.25 -42.32
N THR A 815 0.03 52.38 -41.60
CA THR A 815 -1.22 53.16 -41.86
C THR A 815 -2.30 52.59 -40.91
N GLY A 816 -3.27 53.30 -40.33
CA GLY A 816 -3.71 54.70 -40.34
C GLY A 816 -4.89 54.86 -39.36
N ALA A 817 -5.15 56.10 -38.96
CA ALA A 817 -6.34 56.70 -38.32
C ALA A 817 -7.24 55.83 -37.40
N GLU A 818 -7.10 56.04 -36.08
CA GLU A 818 -7.97 55.54 -35.02
C GLU A 818 -9.30 56.32 -34.96
N GLU A 819 -10.41 55.61 -35.14
CA GLU A 819 -11.65 55.94 -34.43
C GLU A 819 -11.50 55.51 -32.96
N ALA A 820 -12.06 56.26 -32.02
CA ALA A 820 -12.02 55.95 -30.60
C ALA A 820 -12.62 54.56 -30.32
N ARG A 821 -11.73 53.56 -30.24
CA ARG A 821 -12.05 52.14 -30.05
C ARG A 821 -12.53 51.96 -28.61
N ARG A 822 -13.76 51.48 -28.46
CA ARG A 822 -14.28 51.07 -27.15
C ARG A 822 -13.79 49.66 -26.89
N GLU A 823 -12.93 49.50 -25.89
CA GLU A 823 -12.32 48.22 -25.53
C GLU A 823 -12.89 47.71 -24.21
N ARG A 824 -13.34 46.45 -24.21
CA ARG A 824 -13.72 45.77 -22.96
C ARG A 824 -12.44 45.24 -22.32
N GLN A 825 -12.38 45.22 -21.00
CA GLN A 825 -11.18 44.83 -20.25
C GLN A 825 -11.08 43.30 -20.03
N LEU A 826 -11.91 42.53 -20.73
CA LEU A 826 -11.97 41.08 -20.60
C LEU A 826 -10.73 40.42 -21.20
N GLU A 827 -10.37 40.81 -22.43
CA GLU A 827 -9.21 40.30 -23.16
C GLU A 827 -7.93 40.49 -22.34
N LEU A 828 -7.72 41.69 -21.79
CA LEU A 828 -6.61 41.99 -20.88
C LEU A 828 -6.54 41.05 -19.67
N TRP A 829 -7.67 40.85 -18.97
CA TRP A 829 -7.71 40.01 -17.78
C TRP A 829 -7.57 38.52 -18.11
N LEU A 830 -8.16 38.10 -19.24
CA LEU A 830 -8.06 36.74 -19.75
C LEU A 830 -6.61 36.43 -20.15
N ALA A 831 -5.96 37.32 -20.91
CA ALA A 831 -4.54 37.22 -21.27
C ALA A 831 -3.67 37.07 -20.02
N GLN A 832 -3.86 37.94 -19.01
CA GLN A 832 -3.13 37.85 -17.75
C GLN A 832 -3.32 36.49 -17.06
N THR A 833 -4.57 36.01 -16.98
CA THR A 833 -4.87 34.72 -16.34
C THR A 833 -4.29 33.55 -17.13
N TYR A 834 -4.44 33.56 -18.46
CA TYR A 834 -3.93 32.52 -19.36
C TYR A 834 -2.40 32.44 -19.34
N TYR A 835 -1.70 33.58 -19.49
CA TYR A 835 -0.24 33.59 -19.46
C TYR A 835 0.34 33.30 -18.06
N ALA A 836 -0.39 33.58 -16.98
CA ALA A 836 -0.03 33.08 -15.65
C ALA A 836 -0.08 31.54 -15.59
N VAL A 837 -1.10 30.90 -16.18
CA VAL A 837 -1.16 29.42 -16.28
C VAL A 837 -0.04 28.86 -17.16
N VAL A 838 0.26 29.50 -18.29
CA VAL A 838 1.41 29.11 -19.14
C VAL A 838 2.70 29.18 -18.34
N LYS A 839 2.92 30.29 -17.61
CA LYS A 839 4.12 30.47 -16.80
C LYS A 839 4.21 29.48 -15.64
N LEU A 840 3.09 29.05 -15.08
CA LEU A 840 3.04 27.99 -14.07
C LEU A 840 3.62 26.67 -14.60
N GLY A 841 3.37 26.34 -15.88
CA GLY A 841 4.01 25.20 -16.55
C GLY A 841 5.53 25.32 -16.58
N ASP A 842 6.06 26.49 -16.95
CA ASP A 842 7.51 26.75 -16.95
C ASP A 842 8.13 26.67 -15.54
N ILE A 843 7.41 27.17 -14.52
CA ILE A 843 7.85 27.10 -13.12
C ILE A 843 8.01 25.63 -12.71
N TYR A 844 7.04 24.77 -13.02
CA TYR A 844 7.15 23.35 -12.71
C TYR A 844 8.35 22.69 -13.40
N ASP A 845 8.61 23.01 -14.67
CA ASP A 845 9.78 22.50 -15.39
C ASP A 845 11.11 22.98 -14.81
N HIS A 846 11.15 24.20 -14.29
CA HIS A 846 12.31 24.71 -13.59
C HIS A 846 12.55 24.05 -12.24
N LEU A 847 11.49 23.75 -11.48
CA LEU A 847 11.59 23.20 -10.13
C LEU A 847 11.97 21.71 -10.11
N LEU A 848 11.56 20.93 -11.12
CA LEU A 848 11.78 19.48 -11.14
C LEU A 848 13.25 19.04 -10.93
N PRO A 849 14.26 19.64 -11.60
CA PRO A 849 15.66 19.28 -11.36
C PRO A 849 16.18 19.59 -9.95
N ASP A 850 15.62 20.59 -9.28
CA ASP A 850 16.09 21.06 -7.96
C ASP A 850 15.40 20.35 -6.78
N LEU A 851 14.33 19.59 -7.04
CA LEU A 851 13.52 18.87 -6.03
C LEU A 851 13.76 17.35 -6.05
N LEU A 852 14.79 16.86 -6.75
CA LEU A 852 15.09 15.44 -6.88
C LEU A 852 15.45 14.73 -5.56
N HIS A 853 15.74 15.48 -4.48
CA HIS A 853 15.95 14.91 -3.15
C HIS A 853 14.65 14.50 -2.44
N ASP A 854 13.49 14.97 -2.90
CA ASP A 854 12.17 14.60 -2.38
C ASP A 854 11.27 14.07 -3.51
N LEU A 855 11.26 12.74 -3.66
CA LEU A 855 10.54 12.05 -4.73
C LEU A 855 9.02 12.21 -4.66
N GLU A 856 8.47 12.48 -3.47
CA GLU A 856 7.04 12.72 -3.32
C GLU A 856 6.66 14.09 -3.89
N ILE A 857 7.45 15.12 -3.58
CA ILE A 857 7.26 16.45 -4.17
C ILE A 857 7.47 16.40 -5.68
N GLU A 858 8.54 15.77 -6.16
CA GLU A 858 8.78 15.60 -7.60
C GLU A 858 7.58 14.96 -8.32
N GLY A 859 7.07 13.85 -7.79
CA GLY A 859 5.90 13.16 -8.35
C GLY A 859 4.65 14.02 -8.35
N GLY A 860 4.42 14.77 -7.27
CA GLY A 860 3.28 15.68 -7.17
C GLY A 860 3.37 16.87 -8.14
N ILE A 861 4.53 17.50 -8.28
CA ILE A 861 4.75 18.57 -9.27
C ILE A 861 4.47 18.08 -10.69
N GLN A 862 4.80 16.82 -11.03
CA GLN A 862 4.44 16.24 -12.33
C GLN A 862 2.93 16.09 -12.52
N VAL A 863 2.18 15.75 -11.47
CA VAL A 863 0.70 15.77 -11.49
C VAL A 863 0.19 17.19 -11.70
N LEU A 864 0.71 18.16 -10.93
CA LEU A 864 0.31 19.56 -11.03
C LEU A 864 0.63 20.17 -12.40
N LYS A 865 1.72 19.76 -13.04
CA LYS A 865 2.06 20.15 -14.41
C LYS A 865 1.01 19.69 -15.41
N ARG A 866 0.49 18.45 -15.27
CA ARG A 866 -0.62 17.96 -16.10
C ARG A 866 -1.91 18.73 -15.85
N ILE A 867 -2.19 19.07 -14.59
CA ILE A 867 -3.32 19.94 -14.23
C ILE A 867 -3.20 21.30 -14.94
N ALA A 868 -2.03 21.95 -14.85
CA ALA A 868 -1.79 23.23 -15.52
C ALA A 868 -1.95 23.14 -17.04
N ALA A 869 -1.52 22.03 -17.66
CA ALA A 869 -1.75 21.79 -19.09
C ALA A 869 -3.25 21.69 -19.42
N ARG A 870 -4.06 21.00 -18.62
CA ARG A 870 -5.52 20.94 -18.80
C ARG A 870 -6.19 22.30 -18.64
N ILE A 871 -5.77 23.10 -17.65
CA ILE A 871 -6.26 24.48 -17.46
C ILE A 871 -5.92 25.32 -18.69
N LYS A 872 -4.67 25.22 -19.18
CA LYS A 872 -4.23 25.91 -20.40
C LYS A 872 -5.09 25.52 -21.60
N GLU A 873 -5.27 24.22 -21.85
CA GLU A 873 -6.09 23.70 -22.97
C GLU A 873 -7.55 24.16 -22.89
N ALA A 874 -8.11 24.29 -21.69
CA ALA A 874 -9.48 24.78 -21.50
C ALA A 874 -9.62 26.28 -21.80
N LEU A 875 -8.60 27.10 -21.48
CA LEU A 875 -8.61 28.55 -21.71
C LEU A 875 -8.14 28.95 -23.12
N GLU A 876 -7.25 28.18 -23.74
CA GLU A 876 -6.63 28.52 -25.03
C GLU A 876 -7.64 28.86 -26.15
N PRO A 877 -8.76 28.13 -26.35
CA PRO A 877 -9.74 28.48 -27.39
C PRO A 877 -10.43 29.83 -27.15
N ILE A 878 -10.47 30.30 -25.90
CA ILE A 878 -11.13 31.55 -25.50
C ILE A 878 -10.16 32.72 -25.65
N ASP A 879 -8.88 32.49 -25.34
CA ASP A 879 -7.79 33.47 -25.39
C ASP A 879 -7.39 33.89 -26.82
N LYS A 880 -7.59 33.02 -27.84
CA LYS A 880 -7.28 33.27 -29.26
C LYS A 880 -7.96 34.50 -29.91
N ASN A 881 -8.77 35.24 -29.16
CA ASN A 881 -9.41 36.47 -29.58
C ASN A 881 -8.69 37.76 -29.14
N ASN A 882 -7.60 37.66 -28.36
CA ASN A 882 -6.83 38.81 -27.87
C ASN A 882 -5.93 39.42 -28.96
N ASN A 883 -5.50 40.66 -28.73
CA ASN A 883 -4.50 41.34 -29.57
C ASN A 883 -3.07 41.11 -29.03
N ASP A 884 -2.06 41.42 -29.85
CA ASP A 884 -0.64 41.22 -29.50
C ASP A 884 -0.17 42.02 -28.26
N ASP A 885 -0.78 43.17 -27.98
CA ASP A 885 -0.42 44.05 -26.87
C ASP A 885 -0.94 43.51 -25.53
N ASP A 886 -2.17 42.98 -25.50
CA ASP A 886 -2.77 42.31 -24.34
C ASP A 886 -1.96 41.08 -23.93
N ASP A 887 -1.55 40.29 -24.94
CA ASP A 887 -0.72 39.10 -24.77
C ASP A 887 0.69 39.41 -24.24
N ASP A 888 1.30 40.51 -24.70
CA ASP A 888 2.59 40.95 -24.19
C ASP A 888 2.50 41.46 -22.73
N LEU A 889 1.42 42.16 -22.39
CA LEU A 889 1.17 42.58 -21.00
C LEU A 889 0.97 41.39 -20.07
N GLY A 890 0.16 40.40 -20.48
CA GLY A 890 -0.07 39.17 -19.72
C GLY A 890 1.23 38.39 -19.47
N ARG A 891 2.06 38.23 -20.50
CA ARG A 891 3.39 37.60 -20.39
C ARG A 891 4.31 38.33 -19.42
N ARG A 892 4.38 39.66 -19.50
CA ARG A 892 5.22 40.47 -18.62
C ARG A 892 4.79 40.35 -17.15
N GLY A 893 3.50 40.48 -16.86
CA GLY A 893 2.98 40.38 -15.48
C GLY A 893 3.28 39.03 -14.82
N ALA A 894 3.00 37.93 -15.54
CA ALA A 894 3.30 36.58 -15.05
C ALA A 894 4.81 36.36 -14.85
N ALA A 895 5.64 36.85 -15.78
CA ALA A 895 7.09 36.73 -15.70
C ALA A 895 7.65 37.50 -14.49
N GLU A 896 7.21 38.73 -14.23
CA GLU A 896 7.70 39.54 -13.11
C GLU A 896 7.43 38.89 -11.74
N LEU A 897 6.22 38.35 -11.55
CA LEU A 897 5.87 37.64 -10.31
C LEU A 897 6.67 36.34 -10.16
N ALA A 898 6.78 35.57 -11.24
CA ALA A 898 7.57 34.34 -11.24
C ALA A 898 9.05 34.65 -10.94
N GLU A 899 9.59 35.72 -11.51
CA GLU A 899 10.96 36.16 -11.27
C GLU A 899 11.19 36.53 -9.81
N PHE A 900 10.24 37.26 -9.21
CA PHE A 900 10.31 37.62 -7.81
C PHE A 900 10.29 36.41 -6.88
N LEU A 901 9.44 35.42 -7.15
CA LEU A 901 9.26 34.25 -6.28
C LEU A 901 10.37 33.21 -6.44
N PHE A 902 10.76 32.91 -7.68
CA PHE A 902 11.60 31.74 -7.99
C PHE A 902 12.99 32.09 -8.55
N PHE A 903 13.16 33.16 -9.32
CA PHE A 903 14.33 33.31 -10.20
C PHE A 903 15.26 34.52 -9.91
N ARG A 904 14.88 35.47 -9.04
CA ARG A 904 15.59 36.77 -8.84
C ARG A 904 17.00 36.70 -8.25
N ARG A 905 17.59 35.53 -7.97
CA ARG A 905 18.96 35.43 -7.43
C ARG A 905 19.76 34.33 -8.15
N PRO A 906 20.94 34.65 -8.71
CA PRO A 906 21.69 33.74 -9.61
C PRO A 906 22.40 32.58 -8.89
N GLU A 907 22.36 32.50 -7.57
CA GLU A 907 22.77 31.32 -6.80
C GLU A 907 21.51 30.53 -6.48
N ARG A 908 21.46 29.27 -6.90
CA ARG A 908 20.29 28.35 -6.90
C ARG A 908 19.39 28.50 -5.67
N ILE A 909 18.13 28.05 -5.80
CA ILE A 909 17.04 27.98 -4.79
C ILE A 909 17.48 27.53 -3.36
N ARG A 910 18.68 26.97 -3.18
CA ARG A 910 19.32 26.65 -1.90
C ARG A 910 19.73 27.90 -1.10
N ARG A 911 18.75 28.59 -0.54
CA ARG A 911 18.91 29.84 0.22
C ARG A 911 19.47 29.62 1.62
N SER A 912 19.15 28.48 2.22
CA SER A 912 19.45 28.21 3.63
C SER A 912 20.61 27.23 3.85
N GLY A 913 21.00 26.45 2.83
CA GLY A 913 21.85 25.27 2.99
C GLY A 913 21.12 24.06 3.60
N HIS A 914 19.80 24.14 3.76
CA HIS A 914 18.93 23.10 4.30
C HIS A 914 17.87 22.71 3.25
N PRO A 915 18.06 21.61 2.49
CA PRO A 915 17.18 21.22 1.39
C PRO A 915 15.69 21.11 1.76
N ASP A 916 15.38 20.63 2.96
CA ASP A 916 14.00 20.48 3.44
C ASP A 916 13.33 21.84 3.72
N TYR A 917 14.08 22.79 4.27
CA TYR A 917 13.58 24.16 4.49
C TYR A 917 13.41 24.89 3.15
N ASP A 918 14.36 24.73 2.23
CA ASP A 918 14.26 25.29 0.89
C ASP A 918 13.03 24.72 0.15
N THR A 919 12.71 23.43 0.37
CA THR A 919 11.49 22.79 -0.16
C THR A 919 10.22 23.46 0.39
N LEU A 920 10.17 23.80 1.69
CA LEU A 920 9.04 24.56 2.26
C LEU A 920 8.91 25.96 1.65
N GLU A 921 10.01 26.68 1.44
CA GLU A 921 9.97 27.99 0.78
C GLU A 921 9.47 27.91 -0.67
N VAL A 922 9.87 26.87 -1.40
CA VAL A 922 9.38 26.60 -2.76
C VAL A 922 7.88 26.32 -2.74
N LEU A 923 7.39 25.48 -1.84
CA LEU A 923 5.96 25.17 -1.71
C LEU A 923 5.16 26.42 -1.34
N GLN A 924 5.67 27.27 -0.45
CA GLN A 924 5.06 28.55 -0.11
C GLN A 924 5.00 29.49 -1.33
N SER A 925 6.09 29.57 -2.09
CA SER A 925 6.18 30.41 -3.30
C SER A 925 5.21 29.92 -4.38
N LEU A 926 5.10 28.60 -4.56
CA LEU A 926 4.10 27.96 -5.43
C LEU A 926 2.68 28.30 -4.98
N HIS A 927 2.40 28.22 -3.68
CA HIS A 927 1.08 28.57 -3.15
C HIS A 927 0.67 30.01 -3.52
N VAL A 928 1.59 30.98 -3.39
CA VAL A 928 1.36 32.38 -3.76
C VAL A 928 1.09 32.52 -5.27
N PHE A 929 1.89 31.86 -6.12
CA PHE A 929 1.70 31.95 -7.56
C PHE A 929 0.39 31.30 -8.02
N VAL A 930 0.02 30.15 -7.46
CA VAL A 930 -1.27 29.50 -7.76
C VAL A 930 -2.45 30.33 -7.23
N ALA A 931 -2.30 31.00 -6.08
CA ALA A 931 -3.31 31.96 -5.60
C ALA A 931 -3.48 33.16 -6.52
N HIS A 932 -2.42 33.61 -7.21
CA HIS A 932 -2.53 34.64 -8.24
C HIS A 932 -3.39 34.17 -9.44
N VAL A 933 -3.15 32.94 -9.92
CA VAL A 933 -3.99 32.31 -10.97
C VAL A 933 -5.46 32.20 -10.52
N GLN A 934 -5.69 31.75 -9.29
CA GLN A 934 -7.03 31.64 -8.69
C GLN A 934 -7.74 33.00 -8.61
N GLY A 935 -7.02 34.08 -8.30
CA GLY A 935 -7.55 35.44 -8.32
C GLY A 935 -8.04 35.85 -9.71
N GLY A 936 -7.26 35.51 -10.76
CA GLY A 936 -7.66 35.70 -12.15
C GLY A 936 -8.97 34.99 -12.49
N LEU A 937 -9.07 33.70 -12.16
CA LEU A 937 -10.26 32.88 -12.40
C LEU A 937 -11.49 33.34 -11.61
N THR A 938 -11.29 33.83 -10.38
CA THR A 938 -12.36 34.33 -9.52
C THR A 938 -13.11 35.50 -10.16
N ALA A 939 -12.40 36.41 -10.83
CA ALA A 939 -13.03 37.50 -11.57
C ALA A 939 -13.70 37.01 -12.86
N LEU A 940 -13.12 36.02 -13.54
CA LEU A 940 -13.72 35.43 -14.75
C LEU A 940 -15.03 34.67 -14.47
N GLY A 941 -15.23 34.15 -13.25
CA GLY A 941 -16.45 33.45 -12.83
C GLY A 941 -17.74 34.22 -13.16
N PRO A 942 -18.03 35.35 -12.49
CA PRO A 942 -19.22 36.14 -12.80
C PRO A 942 -19.22 36.74 -14.21
N VAL A 943 -18.04 37.05 -14.77
CA VAL A 943 -17.93 37.60 -16.14
C VAL A 943 -18.38 36.58 -17.19
N SER A 944 -17.99 35.32 -17.04
CA SER A 944 -18.40 34.25 -17.95
C SER A 944 -19.92 34.03 -17.93
N GLY A 945 -20.55 34.13 -16.76
CA GLY A 945 -22.01 34.12 -16.63
C GLY A 945 -22.67 35.35 -17.27
N ALA A 946 -22.06 36.53 -17.13
CA ALA A 946 -22.57 37.77 -17.71
C ALA A 946 -22.44 37.84 -19.25
N LEU A 947 -21.56 37.03 -19.85
CA LEU A 947 -21.45 36.86 -21.30
C LEU A 947 -22.44 35.84 -21.87
N TRP A 948 -23.14 35.08 -21.01
CA TRP A 948 -24.12 34.06 -21.41
C TRP A 948 -23.52 32.99 -22.35
N ASP A 949 -22.21 32.75 -22.25
CA ASP A 949 -21.48 31.75 -23.02
C ASP A 949 -21.24 30.52 -22.13
N GLU A 950 -22.01 29.47 -22.38
CA GLU A 950 -21.94 28.21 -21.62
C GLU A 950 -20.57 27.54 -21.75
N ARG A 951 -19.91 27.65 -22.91
CA ARG A 951 -18.57 27.10 -23.14
C ARG A 951 -17.54 27.83 -22.29
N PHE A 952 -17.63 29.15 -22.24
CA PHE A 952 -16.73 29.96 -21.43
C PHE A 952 -16.96 29.73 -19.93
N ALA A 953 -18.21 29.73 -19.48
CA ALA A 953 -18.56 29.45 -18.09
C ALA A 953 -18.10 28.05 -17.65
N GLY A 954 -18.28 27.04 -18.51
CA GLY A 954 -17.79 25.69 -18.27
C GLY A 954 -16.26 25.61 -18.17
N ALA A 955 -15.53 26.31 -19.04
CA ALA A 955 -14.08 26.36 -19.01
C ALA A 955 -13.56 27.03 -17.73
N VAL A 956 -14.12 28.17 -17.33
CA VAL A 956 -13.74 28.88 -16.09
C VAL A 956 -14.02 28.02 -14.86
N ALA A 957 -15.18 27.35 -14.80
CA ALA A 957 -15.53 26.46 -13.70
C ALA A 957 -14.57 25.26 -13.58
N LEU A 958 -14.18 24.65 -14.71
CA LEU A 958 -13.15 23.61 -14.76
C LEU A 958 -11.82 24.15 -14.22
N CYS A 959 -11.36 25.31 -14.71
CA CYS A 959 -10.09 25.90 -14.34
C CYS A 959 -10.02 26.26 -12.84
N ASP A 960 -11.10 26.81 -12.30
CA ASP A 960 -11.24 27.13 -10.88
C ASP A 960 -11.13 25.87 -10.02
N ARG A 961 -11.86 24.80 -10.38
CA ARG A 961 -11.77 23.51 -9.69
C ARG A 961 -10.35 22.93 -9.73
N GLU A 962 -9.73 22.87 -10.91
CA GLU A 962 -8.36 22.37 -11.09
C GLU A 962 -7.31 23.17 -10.31
N THR A 963 -7.49 24.49 -10.23
CA THR A 963 -6.60 25.38 -9.46
C THR A 963 -6.76 25.15 -7.96
N ARG A 964 -7.98 24.98 -7.44
CA ARG A 964 -8.22 24.63 -6.04
C ARG A 964 -7.62 23.28 -5.65
N ARG A 965 -7.72 22.27 -6.53
CA ARG A 965 -7.06 20.96 -6.34
C ARG A 965 -5.55 21.12 -6.18
N THR A 966 -4.95 21.97 -6.99
CA THR A 966 -3.51 22.31 -6.91
C THR A 966 -3.16 22.98 -5.59
N GLN A 967 -3.94 23.97 -5.14
CA GLN A 967 -3.73 24.64 -3.86
C GLN A 967 -3.83 23.69 -2.67
N ALA A 968 -4.85 22.81 -2.66
CA ALA A 968 -5.06 21.83 -1.60
C ALA A 968 -3.85 20.89 -1.45
N TRP A 969 -3.31 20.40 -2.56
CA TRP A 969 -2.10 19.58 -2.55
C TRP A 969 -0.90 20.33 -1.95
N ILE A 970 -0.63 21.57 -2.41
CA ILE A 970 0.51 22.36 -1.92
C ILE A 970 0.41 22.60 -0.42
N VAL A 971 -0.77 23.01 0.06
CA VAL A 971 -1.02 23.26 1.49
C VAL A 971 -0.83 21.98 2.31
N GLN A 972 -1.26 20.83 1.78
CA GLN A 972 -1.07 19.55 2.46
C GLN A 972 0.41 19.19 2.60
N GLN A 973 1.20 19.34 1.53
CA GLN A 973 2.64 19.03 1.58
C GLN A 973 3.39 19.94 2.57
N VAL A 974 2.99 21.20 2.72
CA VAL A 974 3.50 22.11 3.75
C VAL A 974 3.14 21.59 5.15
N LYS A 975 1.89 21.20 5.40
CA LYS A 975 1.45 20.66 6.70
C LYS A 975 2.19 19.38 7.10
N VAL A 976 2.47 18.50 6.14
CA VAL A 976 3.18 17.23 6.36
C VAL A 976 4.62 17.47 6.80
N ARG A 977 5.34 18.37 6.11
CA ARG A 977 6.78 18.57 6.32
C ARG A 977 7.10 19.54 7.45
N ALA A 978 6.25 20.56 7.66
CA ALA A 978 6.53 21.65 8.60
C ALA A 978 6.91 21.19 10.02
N PRO A 979 6.20 20.25 10.68
CA PRO A 979 6.58 19.81 12.02
C PRO A 979 8.00 19.23 12.06
N GLN A 980 8.36 18.41 11.08
CA GLN A 980 9.69 17.79 11.04
C GLN A 980 10.78 18.82 10.72
N THR A 981 10.57 19.63 9.67
CA THR A 981 11.56 20.59 9.18
C THR A 981 11.78 21.77 10.14
N LEU A 982 10.73 22.22 10.84
CA LEU A 982 10.81 23.44 11.67
C LEU A 982 11.09 23.16 13.14
N LEU A 983 10.71 21.98 13.66
CA LEU A 983 10.90 21.66 15.08
C LEU A 983 12.14 20.82 15.34
N VAL A 984 12.54 19.96 14.39
CA VAL A 984 13.61 18.98 14.61
C VAL A 984 14.93 19.54 14.11
N PRO A 985 15.93 19.75 14.98
CA PRO A 985 17.27 20.16 14.57
C PRO A 985 17.90 19.12 13.63
N THR A 986 18.48 19.58 12.52
CA THR A 986 19.27 18.74 11.59
C THR A 986 20.72 19.22 11.54
N PRO A 987 21.69 18.33 11.25
CA PRO A 987 23.07 18.73 11.01
C PRO A 987 23.14 19.79 9.88
N ARG A 988 24.03 20.78 10.02
CA ARG A 988 24.36 21.67 8.89
C ARG A 988 25.16 20.87 7.87
N GLN A 989 24.77 20.96 6.60
CA GLN A 989 25.63 20.47 5.52
C GLN A 989 26.84 21.42 5.45
N GLU A 990 28.05 20.90 5.73
CA GLU A 990 29.31 21.65 5.61
C GLU A 990 29.66 21.95 4.14
#